data_AF-A0A2H1VNF4-F1
#
_entry.id   AF-A0A2H1VNF4-F1
#
_cell.length_a   1.000
_cell.length_b   1.000
_cell.length_c   1.000
_cell.angle_alpha   90.00
_cell.angle_beta   90.00
_cell.angle_gamma   90.00
#
_symmetry.space_group_name_H-M   'P 1'
#
loop_
_entity.id
_entity.type
_entity.pdbx_description
1 polymer ?
#
loop_
_entity_poly.entity_id
_entity_poly.type
_entity_poly.pdbx_seq_one_letter_code
_entity_poly.pdbx_strand_id
1 'polypeptide(L)'
;MKGTNGSDIEGLSLPVDEDFDPNIQLDNLGPKTTPASTIDVKLWAQTICTQLVLFLGHWPLWNGWQVSSSVCEQHDSPALGGELGPAVLAAPHLQMLRLSDSTLASFIELPALDMPAATTPGLMTSDKQARVLLRDIAGKACWDASALYYDPSVTSTETIEPLELPDTDECPRDNTLSSLPPPLPPDLLPDYKNCPPDKHQLDHVLAYIGHTSPEVVCGRRLDEAGPSPLPPGAEDELVATLVAHRNSERHYLATRDSTSCSYEEDEPPQSAAGVGARPFGVCRALAAQLGTLAPARRTHAHLLRRTDRLLRDLRNLDAQRCRETHKVAVIYVGKGQENRNEILSNRCGSPAYEAFLAALAWEVELESHVGFTGGLRGGGGGGVSAPYVATLTLEALFHVATRMPADTPDAILNKTRHLGNDEVHVVWSEHWRPYKRDTLPTQFCDVLIVLYPLPGGLLRCTVSRKPDVVAFGPLWEECVVRVGCAAALVRAAACCGGRAVRAGLPLYLHAYTERARELAALVAAHSLPTTFEAFVERMRDPVPAGPASHDQGTGRLAAALLDHGASGWSGGGDNHGVSPRPSKRLGPFKRPPQAAPPGPHTAPPLSGPPPLSGPTLLSGPPPLTAPAPGSRRNR
;
A
#
# COMPACT_ATOMS: atom_id res chain seq x y z
N MET A 1 -24.65 -20.51 17.97
CA MET A 1 -23.28 -20.95 18.36
C MET A 1 -23.19 -20.87 19.87
N LYS A 2 -22.67 -21.90 20.57
CA LYS A 2 -22.56 -21.88 22.04
C LYS A 2 -21.30 -21.11 22.46
N GLY A 3 -21.45 -20.15 23.38
CA GLY A 3 -20.33 -19.40 23.97
C GLY A 3 -19.63 -20.20 25.08
N THR A 4 -18.39 -19.83 25.39
CA THR A 4 -17.45 -20.52 26.31
C THR A 4 -17.91 -20.66 27.76
N ASN A 5 -19.06 -20.07 28.12
CA ASN A 5 -19.58 -20.05 29.49
C ASN A 5 -20.92 -20.79 29.63
N GLY A 6 -21.37 -21.49 28.58
CA GLY A 6 -22.56 -22.35 28.64
C GLY A 6 -23.91 -21.63 28.74
N SER A 7 -23.98 -20.31 28.66
CA SER A 7 -25.25 -19.58 28.51
C SER A 7 -25.67 -19.52 27.04
N ASP A 8 -26.91 -19.89 26.76
CA ASP A 8 -27.52 -19.77 25.43
C ASP A 8 -27.67 -18.28 25.05
N ILE A 9 -27.27 -17.95 23.82
CA ILE A 9 -27.40 -16.61 23.25
C ILE A 9 -28.75 -16.56 22.53
N GLU A 10 -29.74 -15.90 23.12
CA GLU A 10 -30.96 -15.51 22.41
C GLU A 10 -30.60 -14.52 21.29
N GLY A 11 -31.18 -14.75 20.11
CA GLY A 11 -30.85 -14.05 18.88
C GLY A 11 -31.03 -12.54 18.97
N LEU A 12 -29.98 -11.82 18.57
CA LEU A 12 -30.06 -10.40 18.25
C LEU A 12 -30.93 -10.23 16.99
N SER A 13 -32.19 -9.85 17.17
CA SER A 13 -32.98 -9.26 16.09
C SER A 13 -32.41 -7.88 15.77
N LEU A 14 -32.02 -7.68 14.51
CA LEU A 14 -31.66 -6.35 14.00
C LEU A 14 -32.82 -5.37 14.24
N PRO A 15 -32.57 -4.12 14.62
CA PRO A 15 -33.60 -3.10 14.62
C PRO A 15 -34.10 -2.92 13.18
N VAL A 16 -35.42 -2.94 13.01
CA VAL A 16 -36.08 -2.60 11.75
C VAL A 16 -35.74 -1.14 11.45
N ASP A 17 -34.90 -0.90 10.45
CA ASP A 17 -34.61 0.44 9.96
C ASP A 17 -35.90 1.07 9.40
N GLU A 18 -36.47 2.05 10.12
CA GLU A 18 -37.54 2.92 9.62
C GLU A 18 -37.02 4.09 8.73
N ASP A 19 -35.75 4.05 8.30
CA ASP A 19 -35.14 5.12 7.49
C ASP A 19 -35.05 4.79 5.98
N PHE A 20 -35.67 3.70 5.52
CA PHE A 20 -35.82 3.44 4.09
C PHE A 20 -37.11 4.09 3.58
N ASP A 21 -37.03 5.35 3.13
CA ASP A 21 -38.11 5.99 2.37
C ASP A 21 -38.15 5.34 0.97
N PRO A 22 -39.19 4.56 0.63
CA PRO A 22 -39.31 3.90 -0.67
C PRO A 22 -39.62 4.87 -1.81
N ASN A 23 -39.79 6.17 -1.53
CA ASN A 23 -40.15 7.20 -2.50
C ASN A 23 -39.04 8.24 -2.75
N ILE A 24 -37.76 7.84 -2.73
CA ILE A 24 -36.76 8.59 -3.50
C ILE A 24 -37.19 8.55 -4.97
N GLN A 25 -37.77 9.65 -5.43
CA GLN A 25 -38.06 9.87 -6.84
C GLN A 25 -36.76 9.65 -7.62
N LEU A 26 -36.83 8.67 -8.52
CA LEU A 26 -35.81 8.27 -9.49
C LEU A 26 -35.48 9.41 -10.45
N ASP A 27 -34.85 10.47 -9.97
CA ASP A 27 -34.27 11.47 -10.86
C ASP A 27 -32.91 10.95 -11.35
N ASN A 28 -32.97 10.33 -12.54
CA ASN A 28 -31.89 10.01 -13.50
C ASN A 28 -31.53 8.54 -13.75
N LEU A 29 -32.45 7.60 -13.55
CA LEU A 29 -32.35 6.26 -14.15
C LEU A 29 -33.53 6.01 -15.10
N GLY A 30 -33.61 6.80 -16.17
CA GLY A 30 -34.26 6.32 -17.38
C GLY A 30 -33.48 5.09 -17.90
N PRO A 31 -34.14 4.11 -18.55
CA PRO A 31 -33.46 2.93 -19.07
C PRO A 31 -32.42 3.36 -20.10
N LYS A 32 -31.16 3.45 -19.69
CA LYS A 32 -30.05 3.56 -20.63
C LYS A 32 -29.93 2.20 -21.30
N THR A 33 -30.43 2.10 -22.52
CA THR A 33 -30.38 0.94 -23.41
C THR A 33 -28.96 0.60 -23.91
N THR A 34 -27.93 0.96 -23.14
CA THR A 34 -26.53 0.67 -23.46
C THR A 34 -26.04 -0.37 -22.45
N PRO A 35 -25.65 -1.58 -22.88
CA PRO A 35 -25.04 -2.54 -21.98
C PRO A 35 -23.81 -1.90 -21.33
N ALA A 36 -23.64 -2.09 -20.02
CA ALA A 36 -22.43 -1.67 -19.33
C ALA A 36 -21.23 -2.16 -20.14
N SER A 37 -20.39 -1.23 -20.58
CA SER A 37 -19.31 -1.59 -21.49
C SER A 37 -18.38 -2.58 -20.77
N THR A 38 -17.77 -3.51 -21.50
CA THR A 38 -16.72 -4.40 -20.95
C THR A 38 -15.59 -3.60 -20.28
N ILE A 39 -15.45 -2.32 -20.64
CA ILE A 39 -14.53 -1.36 -20.02
C ILE A 39 -14.95 -1.04 -18.58
N ASP A 40 -16.25 -0.83 -18.31
CA ASP A 40 -16.75 -0.50 -16.98
C ASP A 40 -16.54 -1.67 -16.01
N VAL A 41 -16.88 -2.89 -16.44
CA VAL A 41 -16.67 -4.11 -15.63
C VAL A 41 -15.18 -4.35 -15.36
N LYS A 42 -14.33 -4.16 -16.37
CA LYS A 42 -12.87 -4.28 -16.22
C LYS A 42 -12.32 -3.23 -15.26
N LEU A 43 -12.80 -2.00 -15.34
CA LEU A 43 -12.36 -0.90 -14.46
C LEU A 43 -12.81 -1.14 -13.01
N TRP A 44 -14.04 -1.63 -12.81
CA TRP A 44 -14.53 -2.04 -11.49
C TRP A 44 -13.74 -3.21 -10.92
N ALA A 45 -13.51 -4.26 -11.70
CA ALA A 45 -12.70 -5.41 -11.27
C ALA A 45 -11.26 -4.99 -10.93
N GLN A 46 -10.63 -4.15 -11.75
CA GLN A 46 -9.32 -3.57 -11.47
C GLN A 46 -9.36 -2.77 -10.17
N THR A 47 -10.36 -1.91 -9.98
CA THR A 47 -10.51 -1.10 -8.76
C THR A 47 -10.66 -2.00 -7.54
N ILE A 48 -11.53 -3.01 -7.57
CA ILE A 48 -11.75 -3.95 -6.46
C ILE A 48 -10.47 -4.75 -6.16
N CYS A 49 -9.80 -5.30 -7.17
CA CYS A 49 -8.54 -6.01 -6.99
C CYS A 49 -7.47 -5.10 -6.38
N THR A 50 -7.34 -3.87 -6.88
CA THR A 50 -6.42 -2.87 -6.33
C THR A 50 -6.77 -2.52 -4.88
N GLN A 51 -8.06 -2.35 -4.54
CA GLN A 51 -8.50 -2.10 -3.17
C GLN A 51 -8.18 -3.28 -2.24
N LEU A 52 -8.47 -4.53 -2.64
CA LEU A 52 -8.15 -5.73 -1.86
C LEU A 52 -6.64 -5.85 -1.61
N VAL A 53 -5.85 -5.66 -2.67
CA VAL A 53 -4.37 -5.69 -2.65
C VAL A 53 -3.80 -4.65 -1.70
N LEU A 54 -4.37 -3.44 -1.68
CA LEU A 54 -3.87 -2.34 -0.87
C LEU A 54 -4.37 -2.37 0.58
N PHE A 55 -5.61 -2.82 0.84
CA PHE A 55 -6.15 -2.93 2.20
C PHE A 55 -5.63 -4.13 2.99
N LEU A 56 -5.09 -5.16 2.34
CA LEU A 56 -4.38 -6.25 3.02
C LEU A 56 -3.20 -5.75 3.86
N GLY A 57 -2.56 -4.64 3.47
CA GLY A 57 -1.48 -3.99 4.23
C GLY A 57 -1.95 -3.04 5.35
N HIS A 58 -3.27 -2.86 5.52
CA HIS A 58 -3.87 -1.94 6.50
C HIS A 58 -4.48 -2.62 7.73
N TRP A 59 -4.50 -3.95 7.74
CA TRP A 59 -4.83 -4.70 8.93
C TRP A 59 -3.62 -4.74 9.87
N PRO A 60 -3.77 -4.54 11.19
CA PRO A 60 -2.67 -4.73 12.12
C PRO A 60 -2.16 -6.16 11.98
N LEU A 61 -0.98 -6.30 11.38
CA LEU A 61 -0.31 -7.59 11.29
C LEU A 61 0.14 -7.96 12.71
N TRP A 62 -0.05 -9.23 13.06
CA TRP A 62 0.31 -9.82 14.34
C TRP A 62 1.78 -9.54 14.68
N ASN A 63 2.11 -9.50 15.97
CA ASN A 63 3.48 -9.24 16.45
C ASN A 63 4.51 -10.12 15.74
N GLY A 64 5.54 -9.49 15.18
CA GLY A 64 6.70 -10.16 14.55
C GLY A 64 6.78 -10.05 13.03
N TRP A 65 5.75 -9.52 12.36
CA TRP A 65 5.74 -9.37 10.90
C TRP A 65 6.19 -7.97 10.49
N GLN A 66 7.11 -7.87 9.53
CA GLN A 66 7.48 -6.59 8.93
C GLN A 66 6.34 -6.06 8.06
N VAL A 67 6.10 -4.75 8.10
CA VAL A 67 5.18 -4.10 7.15
C VAL A 67 5.67 -4.38 5.74
N SER A 68 4.79 -4.76 4.81
CA SER A 68 5.16 -5.08 3.42
C SER A 68 5.95 -3.96 2.73
N SER A 69 5.78 -2.70 3.17
CA SER A 69 6.53 -1.54 2.68
C SER A 69 7.97 -1.41 3.22
N SER A 70 8.37 -2.13 4.28
CA SER A 70 9.75 -2.14 4.78
C SER A 70 10.59 -3.29 4.20
N VAL A 71 9.94 -4.25 3.55
CA VAL A 71 10.63 -5.36 2.87
C VAL A 71 11.50 -4.82 1.74
N CYS A 72 12.75 -5.29 1.69
CA CYS A 72 13.75 -4.91 0.69
C CYS A 72 14.26 -6.16 -0.05
N GLU A 73 14.88 -5.95 -1.21
CA GLU A 73 15.37 -7.02 -2.09
C GLU A 73 16.29 -8.03 -1.41
N GLN A 74 17.10 -7.60 -0.44
CA GLN A 74 18.06 -8.46 0.25
C GLN A 74 17.47 -9.26 1.42
N HIS A 75 16.25 -8.94 1.86
CA HIS A 75 15.63 -9.64 3.00
C HIS A 75 15.39 -11.12 2.66
N ASP A 76 15.53 -11.97 3.67
CA ASP A 76 15.40 -13.44 3.57
C ASP A 76 16.39 -14.12 2.60
N SER A 77 17.43 -13.39 2.17
CA SER A 77 18.55 -13.91 1.37
C SER A 77 19.86 -13.64 2.10
N PRO A 78 20.32 -14.54 2.98
CA PRO A 78 21.55 -14.34 3.78
C PRO A 78 22.79 -13.98 2.96
N ALA A 79 22.85 -14.45 1.70
CA ALA A 79 23.94 -14.18 0.76
C ALA A 79 24.02 -12.72 0.30
N LEU A 80 22.92 -11.95 0.40
CA LEU A 80 22.87 -10.55 -0.03
C LEU A 80 23.19 -9.55 1.08
N GLY A 81 23.36 -10.03 2.32
CA GLY A 81 23.67 -9.19 3.49
C GLY A 81 22.47 -8.40 4.03
N GLY A 82 22.71 -7.53 5.02
CA GLY A 82 21.65 -6.79 5.70
C GLY A 82 21.18 -5.50 5.01
N GLU A 83 21.91 -5.00 4.01
CA GLU A 83 21.63 -3.74 3.34
C GLU A 83 21.54 -3.90 1.81
N LEU A 84 20.75 -3.05 1.15
CA LEU A 84 20.56 -3.08 -0.30
C LEU A 84 21.84 -2.67 -1.06
N GLY A 85 22.79 -3.58 -1.23
CA GLY A 85 24.13 -3.28 -1.74
C GLY A 85 24.44 -3.89 -3.11
N PRO A 86 25.70 -3.77 -3.57
CA PRO A 86 26.16 -4.30 -4.86
C PRO A 86 25.89 -5.81 -5.05
N ALA A 87 25.81 -6.58 -3.96
CA ALA A 87 25.47 -8.01 -3.98
C ALA A 87 24.11 -8.26 -4.68
N VAL A 88 23.15 -7.35 -4.53
CA VAL A 88 21.83 -7.42 -5.18
C VAL A 88 21.95 -7.33 -6.71
N LEU A 89 22.92 -6.56 -7.23
CA LEU A 89 23.13 -6.42 -8.67
C LEU A 89 23.65 -7.72 -9.30
N ALA A 90 24.47 -8.46 -8.55
CA ALA A 90 25.05 -9.73 -8.97
C ALA A 90 24.16 -10.95 -8.65
N ALA A 91 23.01 -10.75 -8.00
CA ALA A 91 22.12 -11.82 -7.59
C ALA A 91 21.44 -12.48 -8.80
N PRO A 92 21.62 -13.80 -9.02
CA PRO A 92 21.00 -14.51 -10.14
C PRO A 92 19.54 -14.90 -9.86
N HIS A 93 19.09 -14.83 -8.60
CA HIS A 93 17.73 -15.13 -8.16
C HIS A 93 16.82 -13.89 -8.10
N LEU A 94 17.28 -12.77 -8.65
CA LEU A 94 16.58 -11.49 -8.59
C LEU A 94 16.55 -10.84 -9.96
N GLN A 95 15.45 -10.20 -10.33
CA GLN A 95 15.35 -9.39 -11.54
C GLN A 95 14.51 -8.12 -11.30
N MET A 96 15.04 -6.98 -11.75
CA MET A 96 14.38 -5.68 -11.67
C MET A 96 13.82 -5.26 -13.03
N LEU A 97 12.58 -4.81 -13.02
CA LEU A 97 11.76 -4.55 -14.20
C LEU A 97 10.98 -3.25 -14.05
N ARG A 98 10.74 -2.58 -15.16
CA ARG A 98 9.64 -1.65 -15.34
C ARG A 98 8.48 -2.43 -15.94
N LEU A 99 7.32 -2.44 -15.28
CA LEU A 99 6.10 -3.07 -15.81
C LEU A 99 5.20 -2.07 -16.56
N SER A 100 5.31 -0.79 -16.21
CA SER A 100 4.64 0.34 -16.85
C SER A 100 5.44 1.62 -16.58
N ASP A 101 5.03 2.75 -17.15
CA ASP A 101 5.66 4.07 -16.96
C ASP A 101 5.58 4.55 -15.51
N SER A 102 4.67 3.97 -14.72
CA SER A 102 4.39 4.33 -13.34
C SER A 102 4.57 3.15 -12.36
N THR A 103 5.18 2.05 -12.79
CA THR A 103 5.32 0.85 -11.95
C THR A 103 6.64 0.15 -12.21
N LEU A 104 7.46 0.07 -11.15
CA LEU A 104 8.66 -0.75 -11.10
C LEU A 104 8.37 -2.01 -10.29
N ALA A 105 9.03 -3.11 -10.65
CA ALA A 105 8.92 -4.39 -9.97
C ALA A 105 10.29 -5.01 -9.75
N SER A 106 10.51 -5.57 -8.56
CA SER A 106 11.62 -6.49 -8.29
C SER A 106 11.02 -7.87 -8.02
N PHE A 107 11.41 -8.86 -8.82
CA PHE A 107 11.08 -10.26 -8.60
C PHE A 107 12.26 -10.92 -7.93
N ILE A 108 12.03 -11.61 -6.81
CA ILE A 108 13.05 -12.29 -6.01
C ILE A 108 12.59 -13.74 -5.78
N GLU A 109 13.42 -14.71 -6.13
CA GLU A 109 13.20 -16.12 -5.79
C GLU A 109 13.86 -16.41 -4.44
N LEU A 110 13.05 -16.91 -3.50
CA LEU A 110 13.46 -17.22 -2.12
C LEU A 110 13.21 -18.72 -1.85
N PRO A 111 13.95 -19.34 -0.91
CA PRO A 111 13.54 -20.63 -0.38
C PRO A 111 12.14 -20.52 0.23
N ALA A 112 11.37 -21.61 0.14
CA ALA A 112 10.08 -21.67 0.79
C ALA A 112 10.22 -21.50 2.31
N LEU A 113 9.26 -20.80 2.92
CA LEU A 113 9.16 -20.72 4.37
C LEU A 113 8.72 -22.09 4.91
N ASP A 114 9.30 -22.54 6.02
CA ASP A 114 8.85 -23.70 6.80
C ASP A 114 7.50 -23.38 7.49
N MET A 115 6.46 -23.14 6.71
CA MET A 115 5.09 -23.02 7.19
C MET A 115 4.38 -24.36 7.01
N PRO A 116 3.47 -24.76 7.91
CA PRO A 116 2.69 -25.98 7.72
C PRO A 116 1.98 -25.88 6.36
N ALA A 117 2.24 -26.88 5.52
CA ALA A 117 1.74 -27.01 4.15
C ALA A 117 0.25 -26.66 4.07
N ALA A 118 -0.14 -26.07 2.94
CA ALA A 118 -1.49 -25.61 2.64
C ALA A 118 -2.57 -26.53 3.25
N THR A 119 -3.56 -25.91 3.90
CA THR A 119 -4.73 -26.58 4.53
C THR A 119 -5.64 -27.32 3.54
N THR A 120 -5.23 -27.45 2.28
CA THR A 120 -5.98 -28.11 1.21
C THR A 120 -5.45 -29.54 1.02
N PRO A 121 -6.25 -30.57 1.31
CA PRO A 121 -5.83 -31.97 1.19
C PRO A 121 -5.30 -32.29 -0.23
N GLY A 122 -4.14 -32.96 -0.30
CA GLY A 122 -3.56 -33.43 -1.56
C GLY A 122 -2.67 -32.42 -2.31
N LEU A 123 -2.63 -31.14 -1.92
CA LEU A 123 -1.75 -30.15 -2.55
C LEU A 123 -0.48 -29.92 -1.72
N MET A 124 0.65 -29.85 -2.40
CA MET A 124 1.97 -29.53 -1.84
C MET A 124 2.45 -28.18 -2.38
N THR A 125 3.26 -27.47 -1.59
CA THR A 125 3.89 -26.20 -1.97
C THR A 125 5.33 -26.43 -2.44
N SER A 126 5.79 -25.66 -3.42
CA SER A 126 7.19 -25.68 -3.85
C SER A 126 8.16 -25.38 -2.72
N ASP A 127 9.34 -25.98 -2.82
CA ASP A 127 10.56 -25.70 -2.04
C ASP A 127 11.09 -24.27 -2.25
N LYS A 128 10.49 -23.52 -3.18
CA LYS A 128 10.81 -22.13 -3.50
C LYS A 128 9.54 -21.28 -3.60
N GLN A 129 9.69 -19.99 -3.35
CA GLN A 129 8.64 -18.99 -3.49
C GLN A 129 9.15 -17.79 -4.30
N ALA A 130 8.23 -17.08 -4.94
CA ALA A 130 8.49 -15.83 -5.64
C ALA A 130 7.99 -14.65 -4.80
N ARG A 131 8.88 -13.75 -4.44
CA ARG A 131 8.57 -12.45 -3.86
C ARG A 131 8.55 -11.38 -4.94
N VAL A 132 7.53 -10.55 -4.94
CA VAL A 132 7.37 -9.43 -5.87
C VAL A 132 7.26 -8.13 -5.07
N LEU A 133 8.25 -7.25 -5.25
CA LEU A 133 8.22 -5.89 -4.72
C LEU A 133 7.73 -4.95 -5.81
N LEU A 134 6.60 -4.30 -5.62
CA LEU A 134 6.02 -3.33 -6.55
C LEU A 134 6.20 -1.92 -6.01
N ARG A 135 6.68 -1.00 -6.86
CA ARG A 135 6.84 0.41 -6.54
C ARG A 135 6.06 1.26 -7.53
N ASP A 136 5.15 2.06 -7.02
CA ASP A 136 4.32 2.98 -7.79
C ASP A 136 4.18 4.32 -7.03
N ILE A 137 3.26 5.17 -7.49
CA ILE A 137 2.96 6.45 -6.83
C ILE A 137 2.34 6.28 -5.44
N ALA A 138 1.72 5.15 -5.12
CA ALA A 138 1.07 4.87 -3.85
C ALA A 138 2.04 4.28 -2.81
N GLY A 139 3.21 3.81 -3.22
CA GLY A 139 4.29 3.45 -2.32
C GLY A 139 5.08 2.24 -2.79
N LYS A 140 5.35 1.34 -1.84
CA LYS A 140 5.96 0.03 -2.06
C LYS A 140 5.06 -1.05 -1.46
N ALA A 141 4.76 -2.06 -2.25
CA ALA A 141 4.02 -3.25 -1.83
C ALA A 141 4.89 -4.50 -2.02
N CYS A 142 4.69 -5.50 -1.17
CA CYS A 142 5.39 -6.78 -1.22
C CYS A 142 4.37 -7.91 -1.28
N TRP A 143 4.61 -8.89 -2.15
CA TRP A 143 3.78 -10.07 -2.37
C TRP A 143 4.64 -11.31 -2.38
N ASP A 144 4.27 -12.33 -1.60
CA ASP A 144 4.89 -13.65 -1.67
C ASP A 144 3.92 -14.62 -2.34
N ALA A 145 4.41 -15.37 -3.32
CA ALA A 145 3.64 -16.32 -4.10
C ALA A 145 4.35 -17.66 -4.17
N SER A 146 3.63 -18.73 -3.84
CA SER A 146 4.11 -20.11 -3.94
C SER A 146 3.21 -20.90 -4.86
N ALA A 147 3.80 -21.70 -5.74
CA ALA A 147 3.04 -22.61 -6.58
C ALA A 147 2.52 -23.79 -5.75
N LEU A 148 1.23 -24.11 -5.93
CA LEU A 148 0.63 -25.34 -5.42
C LEU A 148 0.69 -26.39 -6.53
N TYR A 149 1.18 -27.57 -6.20
CA TYR A 149 1.16 -28.73 -7.08
C TYR A 149 0.57 -29.93 -6.38
N TYR A 150 -0.03 -30.79 -7.18
CA TYR A 150 -0.42 -32.12 -6.76
C TYR A 150 0.72 -33.07 -7.12
N ASP A 151 1.19 -33.87 -6.16
CA ASP A 151 2.14 -34.95 -6.45
C ASP A 151 1.35 -36.25 -6.67
N PRO A 152 1.17 -36.70 -7.93
CA PRO A 152 0.45 -37.94 -8.22
C PRO A 152 1.17 -39.18 -7.69
N SER A 153 2.45 -39.09 -7.32
CA SER A 153 3.20 -40.22 -6.75
C SER A 153 2.93 -40.45 -5.26
N VAL A 154 2.46 -39.43 -4.53
CA VAL A 154 2.23 -39.50 -3.08
C VAL A 154 0.85 -40.08 -2.74
N THR A 155 -0.03 -40.22 -3.74
CA THR A 155 -1.41 -40.75 -3.60
C THR A 155 -1.67 -41.98 -4.47
N SER A 156 -0.63 -42.78 -4.73
CA SER A 156 -0.73 -44.06 -5.47
C SER A 156 -1.56 -45.16 -4.77
N THR A 157 -2.39 -44.82 -3.79
CA THR A 157 -3.38 -45.75 -3.19
C THR A 157 -4.75 -45.65 -3.83
N GLU A 158 -5.06 -44.58 -4.57
CA GLU A 158 -6.24 -44.56 -5.42
C GLU A 158 -5.84 -44.94 -6.84
N THR A 159 -6.40 -46.03 -7.33
CA THR A 159 -6.29 -46.42 -8.72
C THR A 159 -6.91 -45.31 -9.56
N ILE A 160 -6.12 -44.67 -10.41
CA ILE A 160 -6.63 -43.74 -11.42
C ILE A 160 -7.54 -44.58 -12.32
N GLU A 161 -8.86 -44.52 -12.09
CA GLU A 161 -9.81 -45.11 -13.02
C GLU A 161 -9.67 -44.33 -14.33
N PRO A 162 -9.24 -44.98 -15.43
CA PRO A 162 -9.30 -44.34 -16.72
C PRO A 162 -10.77 -44.03 -16.98
N LEU A 163 -11.09 -42.76 -17.20
CA LEU A 163 -12.41 -42.40 -17.70
C LEU A 163 -12.62 -43.17 -19.00
N GLU A 164 -13.58 -44.10 -19.01
CA GLU A 164 -13.95 -44.79 -20.24
C GLU A 164 -14.34 -43.72 -21.26
N LEU A 165 -13.56 -43.64 -22.33
CA LEU A 165 -13.94 -42.85 -23.49
C LEU A 165 -15.22 -43.51 -24.02
N PRO A 166 -16.34 -42.79 -24.12
CA PRO A 166 -17.57 -43.38 -24.61
C PRO A 166 -17.34 -43.93 -26.03
N ASP A 167 -17.60 -45.23 -26.21
CA ASP A 167 -17.39 -45.99 -27.45
C ASP A 167 -18.33 -45.59 -28.61
N THR A 168 -19.13 -44.54 -28.44
CA THR A 168 -20.17 -44.16 -29.39
C THR A 168 -20.02 -42.72 -29.86
N ASP A 169 -19.93 -42.58 -31.20
CA ASP A 169 -20.10 -41.37 -32.00
C ASP A 169 -21.53 -40.81 -31.86
N GLU A 170 -22.02 -40.58 -30.64
CA GLU A 170 -23.05 -39.56 -30.48
C GLU A 170 -22.34 -38.22 -30.44
N CYS A 171 -22.24 -37.62 -31.62
CA CYS A 171 -22.08 -36.17 -31.72
C CYS A 171 -23.03 -35.55 -30.68
N PRO A 172 -22.62 -34.62 -29.81
CA PRO A 172 -23.50 -33.99 -28.83
C PRO A 172 -24.57 -33.10 -29.49
N ARG A 173 -24.85 -33.30 -30.78
CA ARG A 173 -26.00 -32.80 -31.48
C ARG A 173 -27.28 -33.58 -31.16
N ASP A 174 -27.21 -34.84 -30.71
CA ASP A 174 -28.44 -35.58 -30.36
C ASP A 174 -28.96 -35.28 -28.95
N ASN A 175 -28.17 -34.58 -28.12
CA ASN A 175 -28.70 -33.76 -27.02
C ASN A 175 -29.31 -32.45 -27.54
N THR A 176 -30.06 -32.50 -28.65
CA THR A 176 -30.90 -31.37 -29.02
C THR A 176 -31.89 -31.12 -27.87
N LEU A 177 -31.88 -29.86 -27.41
CA LEU A 177 -32.75 -29.22 -26.40
C LEU A 177 -34.27 -29.34 -26.68
N SER A 178 -34.65 -30.15 -27.67
CA SER A 178 -36.02 -30.47 -28.08
C SER A 178 -36.70 -31.50 -27.17
N SER A 179 -35.97 -32.11 -26.23
CA SER A 179 -36.45 -33.22 -25.39
C SER A 179 -36.62 -32.89 -23.90
N LEU A 180 -36.44 -31.63 -23.48
CA LEU A 180 -36.66 -31.26 -22.07
C LEU A 180 -38.11 -31.60 -21.68
N PRO A 181 -38.34 -32.25 -20.52
CA PRO A 181 -39.69 -32.49 -20.02
C PRO A 181 -40.43 -31.15 -19.83
N PRO A 182 -41.77 -31.15 -19.83
CA PRO A 182 -42.54 -29.94 -19.59
C PRO A 182 -42.10 -29.28 -18.27
N PRO A 183 -42.00 -27.94 -18.21
CA PRO A 183 -41.52 -27.24 -17.03
C PRO A 183 -42.37 -27.57 -15.81
N LEU A 184 -41.70 -27.71 -14.65
CA LEU A 184 -42.36 -27.94 -13.36
C LEU A 184 -43.36 -26.80 -13.05
N PRO A 185 -44.39 -27.06 -12.21
CA PRO A 185 -45.34 -26.03 -11.78
C PRO A 185 -44.63 -24.84 -11.12
N PRO A 186 -45.17 -23.61 -11.19
CA PRO A 186 -44.54 -22.39 -10.66
C PRO A 186 -44.20 -22.42 -9.16
N ASP A 187 -44.83 -23.33 -8.42
CA ASP A 187 -44.67 -23.49 -6.97
C ASP A 187 -43.55 -24.47 -6.60
N LEU A 188 -42.90 -25.11 -7.60
CA LEU A 188 -41.91 -26.17 -7.41
C LEU A 188 -40.64 -25.90 -8.22
N LEU A 189 -39.65 -25.31 -7.55
CA LEU A 189 -38.34 -25.01 -8.13
C LEU A 189 -37.63 -26.31 -8.55
N PRO A 190 -37.03 -26.37 -9.75
CA PRO A 190 -36.14 -27.46 -10.11
C PRO A 190 -34.91 -27.51 -9.19
N ASP A 191 -34.65 -28.67 -8.60
CA ASP A 191 -33.50 -29.00 -7.77
C ASP A 191 -32.85 -30.30 -8.24
N TYR A 192 -31.71 -30.67 -7.64
CA TYR A 192 -30.98 -31.88 -8.02
C TYR A 192 -31.75 -33.20 -7.78
N LYS A 193 -32.85 -33.17 -7.02
CA LYS A 193 -33.68 -34.34 -6.68
C LYS A 193 -34.84 -34.53 -7.65
N ASN A 194 -35.38 -33.44 -8.19
CA ASN A 194 -36.55 -33.43 -9.06
C ASN A 194 -36.21 -33.20 -10.55
N CYS A 195 -34.94 -32.91 -10.87
CA CYS A 195 -34.44 -32.88 -12.25
C CYS A 195 -34.08 -34.28 -12.76
N PRO A 196 -34.31 -34.58 -14.06
CA PRO A 196 -33.85 -35.81 -14.68
C PRO A 196 -32.32 -35.98 -14.53
N PRO A 197 -31.81 -37.13 -14.06
CA PRO A 197 -30.37 -37.34 -13.81
C PRO A 197 -29.54 -37.42 -15.10
N ASP A 198 -30.19 -37.67 -16.22
CA ASP A 198 -29.66 -37.83 -17.57
C ASP A 198 -29.52 -36.50 -18.33
N LYS A 199 -29.93 -35.36 -17.74
CA LYS A 199 -29.91 -34.05 -18.40
C LYS A 199 -29.19 -32.98 -17.57
N HIS A 200 -28.72 -31.96 -18.27
CA HIS A 200 -27.98 -30.85 -17.65
C HIS A 200 -28.92 -30.04 -16.74
N GLN A 201 -28.68 -30.07 -15.43
CA GLN A 201 -29.57 -29.48 -14.42
C GLN A 201 -29.75 -27.97 -14.60
N LEU A 202 -28.71 -27.27 -15.08
CA LEU A 202 -28.75 -25.85 -15.36
C LEU A 202 -29.76 -25.52 -16.47
N ASP A 203 -29.83 -26.33 -17.52
CA ASP A 203 -30.71 -26.09 -18.67
C ASP A 203 -32.19 -26.22 -18.23
N HIS A 204 -32.47 -27.16 -17.31
CA HIS A 204 -33.79 -27.35 -16.73
C HIS A 204 -34.21 -26.16 -15.84
N VAL A 205 -33.28 -25.61 -15.07
CA VAL A 205 -33.52 -24.39 -14.27
C VAL A 205 -33.73 -23.17 -15.17
N LEU A 206 -32.92 -23.00 -16.21
CA LEU A 206 -33.06 -21.87 -17.15
C LEU A 206 -34.37 -21.95 -17.94
N ALA A 207 -34.80 -23.15 -18.34
CA ALA A 207 -36.10 -23.38 -18.97
C ALA A 207 -37.26 -23.09 -18.00
N TYR A 208 -37.16 -23.50 -16.74
CA TYR A 208 -38.15 -23.22 -15.70
C TYR A 208 -38.30 -21.71 -15.43
N ILE A 209 -37.18 -20.99 -15.28
CA ILE A 209 -37.19 -19.53 -15.10
C ILE A 209 -37.77 -18.86 -16.34
N GLY A 210 -37.38 -19.31 -17.54
CA GLY A 210 -37.94 -18.82 -18.80
C GLY A 210 -39.45 -19.00 -18.90
N HIS A 211 -39.99 -20.07 -18.31
CA HIS A 211 -41.43 -20.36 -18.29
C HIS A 211 -42.19 -19.61 -17.20
N THR A 212 -41.64 -19.55 -15.98
CA THR A 212 -42.31 -18.98 -14.80
C THR A 212 -42.13 -17.46 -14.67
N SER A 213 -41.05 -16.91 -15.24
CA SER A 213 -40.66 -15.50 -15.12
C SER A 213 -40.31 -14.89 -16.49
N PRO A 214 -41.27 -14.79 -17.44
CA PRO A 214 -41.02 -14.32 -18.81
C PRO A 214 -40.49 -12.89 -18.89
N GLU A 215 -40.70 -12.05 -17.86
CA GLU A 215 -40.16 -10.70 -17.74
C GLU A 215 -38.62 -10.66 -17.69
N VAL A 216 -37.98 -11.74 -17.21
CA VAL A 216 -36.52 -11.85 -17.11
C VAL A 216 -35.88 -12.21 -18.46
N VAL A 217 -36.67 -12.80 -19.36
CA VAL A 217 -36.26 -13.40 -20.63
C VAL A 217 -36.05 -12.32 -21.71
N CYS A 218 -36.64 -11.13 -21.56
CA CYS A 218 -36.49 -10.00 -22.50
C CYS A 218 -36.64 -10.41 -23.99
N GLY A 219 -37.48 -11.41 -24.28
CA GLY A 219 -37.73 -11.93 -25.63
C GLY A 219 -36.72 -12.95 -26.18
N ARG A 220 -35.76 -13.43 -25.39
CA ARG A 220 -34.78 -14.47 -25.77
C ARG A 220 -34.66 -15.54 -24.70
N ARG A 221 -34.62 -16.83 -25.06
CA ARG A 221 -34.51 -17.87 -24.03
C ARG A 221 -33.21 -17.67 -23.20
N LEU A 222 -33.28 -17.88 -21.89
CA LEU A 222 -32.14 -17.67 -20.99
C LEU A 222 -30.99 -18.68 -21.22
N ASP A 223 -31.28 -19.79 -21.90
CA ASP A 223 -30.32 -20.82 -22.32
C ASP A 223 -29.76 -20.58 -23.73
N GLU A 224 -30.23 -19.55 -24.46
CA GLU A 224 -29.62 -19.18 -25.73
C GLU A 224 -28.31 -18.44 -25.52
N ALA A 225 -27.25 -18.90 -26.18
CA ALA A 225 -25.98 -18.17 -26.24
C ALA A 225 -26.22 -16.73 -26.72
N GLY A 226 -25.59 -15.77 -26.04
CA GLY A 226 -25.57 -14.38 -26.48
C GLY A 226 -24.94 -14.23 -27.87
N PRO A 227 -25.16 -13.10 -28.57
CA PRO A 227 -24.41 -12.81 -29.79
C PRO A 227 -22.92 -12.83 -29.48
N SER A 228 -22.15 -13.51 -30.33
CA SER A 228 -20.71 -13.62 -30.20
C SER A 228 -20.05 -12.25 -30.14
N PRO A 229 -19.11 -11.99 -29.20
CA PRO A 229 -18.31 -10.77 -29.20
C PRO A 229 -17.29 -10.75 -30.35
N LEU A 230 -17.14 -11.87 -31.09
CA LEU A 230 -16.21 -12.01 -32.20
C LEU A 230 -16.84 -11.56 -33.52
N PRO A 231 -16.01 -11.10 -34.49
CA PRO A 231 -16.49 -10.81 -35.84
C PRO A 231 -17.16 -12.03 -36.48
N PRO A 232 -18.16 -11.83 -37.36
CA PRO A 232 -18.79 -12.92 -38.11
C PRO A 232 -17.74 -13.79 -38.83
N GLY A 233 -17.78 -15.10 -38.62
CA GLY A 233 -16.83 -16.07 -39.20
C GLY A 233 -15.56 -16.35 -38.38
N ALA A 234 -15.17 -15.48 -37.44
CA ALA A 234 -14.00 -15.73 -36.58
C ALA A 234 -14.25 -16.83 -35.54
N GLU A 235 -15.49 -16.96 -35.09
CA GLU A 235 -15.91 -18.07 -34.22
C GLU A 235 -15.89 -19.40 -34.98
N ASP A 236 -16.33 -19.42 -36.24
CA ASP A 236 -16.27 -20.63 -37.08
C ASP A 236 -14.83 -21.08 -37.32
N GLU A 237 -13.91 -20.14 -37.53
CA GLU A 237 -12.47 -20.41 -37.67
C GLU A 237 -11.84 -20.92 -36.36
N LEU A 238 -12.21 -20.34 -35.21
CA LEU A 238 -11.78 -20.81 -33.89
C LEU A 238 -12.30 -22.23 -33.59
N VAL A 239 -13.57 -22.49 -33.90
CA VAL A 239 -14.17 -23.81 -33.74
C VAL A 239 -13.49 -24.82 -34.67
N ALA A 240 -13.26 -24.47 -35.94
CA ALA A 240 -12.56 -25.33 -36.88
C ALA A 240 -11.13 -25.65 -36.44
N THR A 241 -10.38 -24.68 -35.91
CA THR A 241 -9.03 -24.88 -35.40
C THR A 241 -8.99 -25.73 -34.13
N LEU A 242 -9.93 -25.54 -33.19
CA LEU A 242 -10.08 -26.39 -32.01
C LEU A 242 -10.43 -27.83 -32.36
N VAL A 243 -11.35 -28.03 -33.31
CA VAL A 243 -11.71 -29.37 -33.81
C VAL A 243 -10.53 -30.03 -34.52
N ALA A 244 -9.80 -29.29 -35.35
CA ALA A 244 -8.60 -29.79 -36.01
C ALA A 244 -7.51 -30.20 -35.00
N HIS A 245 -7.29 -29.38 -33.97
CA HIS A 245 -6.34 -29.67 -32.89
C HIS A 245 -6.76 -30.93 -32.10
N ARG A 246 -8.02 -31.01 -31.68
CA ARG A 246 -8.58 -32.20 -31.00
C ARG A 246 -8.44 -33.46 -31.85
N ASN A 247 -8.72 -33.37 -33.15
CA ASN A 247 -8.60 -34.51 -34.06
C ASN A 247 -7.13 -34.94 -34.23
N SER A 248 -6.21 -33.98 -34.29
CA SER A 248 -4.77 -34.27 -34.34
C SER A 248 -4.26 -34.94 -33.06
N GLU A 249 -4.75 -34.51 -31.89
CA GLU A 249 -4.40 -35.07 -30.60
C GLU A 249 -4.98 -36.48 -30.43
N ARG A 250 -6.24 -36.69 -30.83
CA ARG A 250 -6.85 -38.03 -30.89
C ARG A 250 -6.11 -38.96 -31.84
N HIS A 251 -5.72 -38.48 -33.01
CA HIS A 251 -4.94 -39.26 -33.96
C HIS A 251 -3.59 -39.64 -33.37
N TYR A 252 -2.89 -38.70 -32.73
CA TYR A 252 -1.65 -38.96 -32.03
C TYR A 252 -1.81 -40.04 -30.93
N LEU A 253 -2.84 -39.91 -30.08
CA LEU A 253 -3.11 -40.87 -29.00
C LEU A 253 -3.52 -42.26 -29.54
N ALA A 254 -4.37 -42.34 -30.57
CA ALA A 254 -4.78 -43.60 -31.18
C ALA A 254 -3.62 -44.32 -31.89
N THR A 255 -2.69 -43.54 -32.46
CA THR A 255 -1.49 -44.08 -33.08
C THR A 255 -0.48 -44.53 -32.03
N ARG A 256 -0.43 -43.87 -30.86
CA ARG A 256 0.47 -44.21 -29.73
C ARG A 256 0.26 -45.64 -29.22
N ASP A 257 -0.99 -46.09 -29.10
CA ASP A 257 -1.31 -47.45 -28.64
C ASP A 257 -1.11 -48.51 -29.74
N SER A 258 -1.08 -48.10 -31.02
CA SER A 258 -0.89 -48.98 -32.18
C SER A 258 0.59 -49.24 -32.51
N THR A 259 1.52 -48.40 -32.02
CA THR A 259 2.97 -48.50 -32.26
C THR A 259 3.77 -48.99 -31.05
N SER A 260 3.27 -50.01 -30.32
CA SER A 260 4.12 -50.79 -29.41
C SER A 260 5.13 -51.71 -30.13
N CYS A 261 5.41 -51.47 -31.42
CA CYS A 261 6.41 -52.18 -32.20
C CYS A 261 7.34 -51.20 -32.94
N SER A 262 8.56 -51.11 -32.42
CA SER A 262 9.81 -50.84 -33.15
C SER A 262 9.93 -49.53 -33.93
N TYR A 263 9.78 -48.41 -33.26
CA TYR A 263 10.64 -47.26 -33.52
C TYR A 263 11.27 -46.87 -32.20
N GLU A 264 12.60 -46.75 -32.19
CA GLU A 264 13.29 -46.07 -31.10
C GLU A 264 12.63 -44.71 -30.97
N GLU A 265 11.84 -44.53 -29.91
CA GLU A 265 11.54 -43.20 -29.43
C GLU A 265 12.91 -42.58 -29.19
N ASP A 266 13.26 -41.56 -29.96
CA ASP A 266 14.08 -40.49 -29.41
C ASP A 266 13.37 -40.12 -28.12
N GLU A 267 13.89 -40.59 -26.99
CA GLU A 267 13.41 -40.21 -25.67
C GLU A 267 13.18 -38.70 -25.73
N PRO A 268 12.01 -38.19 -25.30
CA PRO A 268 11.89 -36.74 -25.08
C PRO A 268 13.10 -36.38 -24.23
N PRO A 269 14.02 -35.52 -24.72
CA PRO A 269 15.40 -35.49 -24.26
C PRO A 269 15.35 -35.49 -22.75
N GLN A 270 15.81 -36.61 -22.17
CA GLN A 270 15.63 -36.96 -20.76
C GLN A 270 15.50 -35.67 -19.98
N SER A 271 14.30 -35.39 -19.49
CA SER A 271 13.99 -34.19 -18.72
C SER A 271 15.20 -33.93 -17.87
N ALA A 272 15.96 -32.87 -18.19
CA ALA A 272 17.34 -32.78 -17.79
C ALA A 272 17.44 -32.76 -16.27
N ALA A 273 17.52 -33.95 -15.67
CA ALA A 273 17.62 -34.19 -14.24
C ALA A 273 19.03 -33.84 -13.73
N GLY A 274 19.78 -33.07 -14.54
CA GLY A 274 21.08 -32.51 -14.27
C GLY A 274 21.25 -31.04 -14.67
N VAL A 275 20.21 -30.33 -15.17
CA VAL A 275 20.29 -28.86 -15.19
C VAL A 275 19.96 -28.40 -13.79
N GLY A 276 21.00 -28.18 -12.98
CA GLY A 276 20.87 -27.64 -11.62
C GLY A 276 19.79 -26.55 -11.59
N ALA A 277 18.89 -26.63 -10.60
CA ALA A 277 17.71 -25.79 -10.49
C ALA A 277 18.09 -24.33 -10.76
N ARG A 278 17.64 -23.78 -11.89
CA ARG A 278 17.96 -22.40 -12.23
C ARG A 278 17.47 -21.48 -11.12
N PRO A 279 18.27 -20.49 -10.69
CA PRO A 279 17.99 -19.67 -9.51
C PRO A 279 16.78 -18.73 -9.66
N PHE A 280 16.13 -18.67 -10.83
CA PHE A 280 15.02 -17.76 -11.13
C PHE A 280 13.84 -18.45 -11.85
N GLY A 281 13.69 -19.76 -11.68
CA GLY A 281 12.68 -20.57 -12.38
C GLY A 281 11.24 -20.22 -12.01
N VAL A 282 10.95 -20.05 -10.72
CA VAL A 282 9.60 -19.78 -10.19
C VAL A 282 9.17 -18.36 -10.55
N CYS A 283 10.05 -17.39 -10.36
CA CYS A 283 9.78 -16.00 -10.74
C CYS A 283 9.52 -15.86 -12.25
N ARG A 284 10.26 -16.59 -13.10
CA ARG A 284 10.01 -16.61 -14.54
C ARG A 284 8.64 -17.21 -14.89
N ALA A 285 8.25 -18.31 -14.24
CA ALA A 285 6.95 -18.93 -14.45
C ALA A 285 5.80 -17.97 -14.05
N LEU A 286 5.92 -17.32 -12.89
CA LEU A 286 4.99 -16.30 -12.44
C LEU A 286 4.92 -15.13 -13.43
N ALA A 287 6.07 -14.62 -13.88
CA ALA A 287 6.14 -13.55 -14.88
C ALA A 287 5.44 -13.95 -16.19
N ALA A 288 5.56 -15.20 -16.62
CA ALA A 288 4.86 -15.74 -17.79
C ALA A 288 3.34 -15.79 -17.59
N GLN A 289 2.88 -16.28 -16.44
CA GLN A 289 1.45 -16.35 -16.08
C GLN A 289 0.81 -14.95 -15.98
N LEU A 290 1.55 -13.97 -15.47
CA LEU A 290 1.14 -12.56 -15.49
C LEU A 290 1.16 -11.95 -16.90
N GLY A 291 1.58 -12.71 -17.92
CA GLY A 291 1.67 -12.27 -19.31
C GLY A 291 2.83 -11.31 -19.59
N THR A 292 3.74 -11.05 -18.64
CA THR A 292 4.84 -10.08 -18.83
C THR A 292 5.81 -10.50 -19.93
N LEU A 293 5.87 -11.79 -20.24
CA LEU A 293 6.66 -12.37 -21.33
C LEU A 293 5.90 -12.40 -22.67
N ALA A 294 4.65 -11.94 -22.74
CA ALA A 294 3.89 -11.90 -23.98
C ALA A 294 4.41 -10.78 -24.90
N PRO A 295 4.55 -11.02 -26.22
CA PRO A 295 4.98 -9.99 -27.17
C PRO A 295 4.16 -8.71 -27.10
N ALA A 296 2.84 -8.83 -26.90
CA ALA A 296 1.92 -7.70 -26.77
C ALA A 296 2.22 -6.79 -25.55
N ARG A 297 2.89 -7.31 -24.51
CA ARG A 297 3.25 -6.54 -23.30
C ARG A 297 4.66 -5.94 -23.36
N ARG A 298 5.44 -6.22 -24.42
CA ARG A 298 6.83 -5.76 -24.56
C ARG A 298 6.96 -4.23 -24.54
N THR A 299 5.98 -3.49 -25.04
CA THR A 299 6.00 -2.01 -25.02
C THR A 299 6.02 -1.43 -23.60
N HIS A 300 5.46 -2.16 -22.63
CA HIS A 300 5.33 -1.73 -21.24
C HIS A 300 6.37 -2.38 -20.32
N ALA A 301 6.78 -3.63 -20.61
CA ALA A 301 7.75 -4.37 -19.82
C ALA A 301 9.19 -4.17 -20.32
N HIS A 302 10.05 -3.57 -19.48
CA HIS A 302 11.47 -3.37 -19.78
C HIS A 302 12.33 -3.78 -18.59
N LEU A 303 13.55 -4.26 -18.84
CA LEU A 303 14.51 -4.54 -17.77
C LEU A 303 15.08 -3.21 -17.24
N LEU A 304 15.45 -3.16 -15.97
CA LEU A 304 16.22 -2.05 -15.42
C LEU A 304 17.73 -2.36 -15.46
N ARG A 305 18.53 -1.36 -15.80
CA ARG A 305 19.99 -1.44 -15.80
C ARG A 305 20.50 -1.57 -14.37
N ARG A 306 21.22 -2.66 -14.10
CA ARG A 306 21.74 -3.00 -12.76
C ARG A 306 22.96 -2.17 -12.42
N THR A 307 22.76 -1.03 -11.76
CA THR A 307 23.85 -0.11 -11.35
C THR A 307 23.74 0.29 -9.88
N ASP A 308 24.85 0.68 -9.25
CA ASP A 308 24.81 1.25 -7.89
C ASP A 308 23.96 2.52 -7.83
N ARG A 309 23.88 3.26 -8.95
CA ARG A 309 23.00 4.41 -9.06
C ARG A 309 21.53 4.01 -8.96
N LEU A 310 21.11 2.92 -9.61
CA LEU A 310 19.76 2.39 -9.48
C LEU A 310 19.43 2.06 -8.03
N LEU A 311 20.33 1.38 -7.30
CA LEU A 311 20.09 1.04 -5.89
C LEU A 311 19.94 2.28 -5.01
N ARG A 312 20.77 3.31 -5.23
CA ARG A 312 20.63 4.59 -4.51
C ARG A 312 19.31 5.28 -4.82
N ASP A 313 18.92 5.32 -6.09
CA ASP A 313 17.67 5.95 -6.53
C ASP A 313 16.45 5.18 -6.00
N LEU A 314 16.50 3.85 -5.96
CA LEU A 314 15.46 3.00 -5.33
C LEU A 314 15.37 3.21 -3.82
N ARG A 315 16.50 3.32 -3.10
CA ARG A 315 16.50 3.65 -1.66
C ARG A 315 15.88 5.01 -1.40
N ASN A 316 16.19 6.01 -2.23
CA ASN A 316 15.62 7.35 -2.11
C ASN A 316 14.11 7.30 -2.35
N LEU A 317 13.68 6.63 -3.44
CA LEU A 317 12.27 6.43 -3.74
C LEU A 317 11.56 5.73 -2.57
N ASP A 318 12.10 4.65 -2.04
CA ASP A 318 11.49 3.90 -0.92
C ASP A 318 11.41 4.73 0.37
N ALA A 319 12.32 5.68 0.59
CA ALA A 319 12.31 6.58 1.74
C ALA A 319 11.34 7.76 1.60
N GLN A 320 10.87 8.07 0.40
CA GLN A 320 9.90 9.14 0.19
C GLN A 320 8.54 8.80 0.81
N ARG A 321 7.86 9.84 1.28
CA ARG A 321 6.45 9.71 1.67
C ARG A 321 5.61 9.38 0.44
N CYS A 322 4.80 8.35 0.54
CA CYS A 322 3.86 7.95 -0.50
C CYS A 322 2.40 8.31 -0.16
N ARG A 323 2.17 8.90 1.01
CA ARG A 323 0.85 9.36 1.45
C ARG A 323 0.88 10.78 1.92
N GLU A 324 -0.26 11.43 1.76
CA GLU A 324 -0.52 12.69 2.40
C GLU A 324 -0.61 12.48 3.91
N THR A 325 0.18 13.19 4.71
CA THR A 325 0.15 13.04 6.17
C THR A 325 -0.43 14.27 6.85
N HIS A 326 -1.30 14.11 7.85
CA HIS A 326 -1.88 15.20 8.62
C HIS A 326 -1.70 14.99 10.11
N LYS A 327 -1.33 16.05 10.82
CA LYS A 327 -1.31 16.10 12.28
C LYS A 327 -2.33 17.14 12.71
N VAL A 328 -3.21 16.77 13.61
CA VAL A 328 -4.35 17.60 14.00
C VAL A 328 -4.45 17.63 15.52
N ALA A 329 -4.38 18.82 16.11
CA ALA A 329 -4.55 18.98 17.54
C ALA A 329 -6.03 18.81 17.90
N VAL A 330 -6.34 18.01 18.93
CA VAL A 330 -7.68 17.86 19.48
C VAL A 330 -7.67 18.26 20.95
N ILE A 331 -8.44 19.29 21.30
CA ILE A 331 -8.40 19.94 22.61
C ILE A 331 -9.80 19.90 23.24
N TYR A 332 -9.86 19.49 24.50
CA TYR A 332 -11.09 19.50 25.30
C TYR A 332 -11.09 20.70 26.25
N VAL A 333 -12.17 21.49 26.23
CA VAL A 333 -12.41 22.63 27.12
C VAL A 333 -13.68 22.35 27.93
N GLY A 334 -13.50 22.10 29.23
CA GLY A 334 -14.57 21.85 30.16
C GLY A 334 -15.32 23.13 30.57
N LYS A 335 -16.42 22.94 31.31
CA LYS A 335 -17.24 24.03 31.85
C LYS A 335 -16.41 24.93 32.76
N GLY A 336 -16.40 26.23 32.50
CA GLY A 336 -15.71 27.24 33.31
C GLY A 336 -14.20 27.32 33.12
N GLN A 337 -13.60 26.51 32.25
CA GLN A 337 -12.18 26.57 31.96
C GLN A 337 -11.86 27.71 30.99
N GLU A 338 -11.17 28.74 31.47
CA GLU A 338 -10.73 29.87 30.64
C GLU A 338 -9.19 29.93 30.52
N ASN A 339 -8.47 29.27 31.44
CA ASN A 339 -7.02 29.33 31.52
C ASN A 339 -6.35 28.19 30.75
N ARG A 340 -5.27 28.52 30.01
CA ARG A 340 -4.45 27.52 29.29
C ARG A 340 -4.07 26.33 30.14
N ASN A 341 -3.56 26.57 31.35
CA ASN A 341 -3.03 25.50 32.20
C ASN A 341 -4.14 24.57 32.69
N GLU A 342 -5.37 25.07 32.90
CA GLU A 342 -6.54 24.24 33.27
C GLU A 342 -6.98 23.36 32.10
N ILE A 343 -7.01 23.92 30.88
CA ILE A 343 -7.36 23.17 29.67
C ILE A 343 -6.34 22.08 29.38
N LEU A 344 -5.04 22.39 29.50
CA LEU A 344 -3.96 21.44 29.23
C LEU A 344 -3.70 20.45 30.37
N SER A 345 -4.26 20.65 31.56
CA SER A 345 -4.18 19.66 32.65
C SER A 345 -5.27 18.59 32.60
N ASN A 346 -6.27 18.75 31.71
CA ASN A 346 -7.32 17.75 31.50
C ASN A 346 -6.72 16.38 31.11
N ARG A 347 -7.13 15.34 31.83
CA ARG A 347 -6.76 13.92 31.60
C ARG A 347 -7.86 13.10 30.94
N CYS A 348 -9.10 13.54 31.06
CA CYS A 348 -10.27 12.95 30.42
C CYS A 348 -11.20 14.06 29.97
N GLY A 349 -12.03 13.77 28.96
CA GLY A 349 -13.14 14.64 28.59
C GLY A 349 -14.47 14.10 29.10
N SER A 350 -15.56 14.66 28.58
CA SER A 350 -16.91 14.17 28.83
C SER A 350 -17.21 12.88 28.05
N PRO A 351 -18.27 12.13 28.41
CA PRO A 351 -18.69 10.96 27.65
C PRO A 351 -18.99 11.27 26.17
N ALA A 352 -19.55 12.44 25.88
CA ALA A 352 -19.83 12.87 24.50
C ALA A 352 -18.55 13.17 23.71
N TYR A 353 -17.55 13.77 24.36
CA TYR A 353 -16.23 13.98 23.77
C TYR A 353 -15.51 12.65 23.49
N GLU A 354 -15.55 11.71 24.43
CA GLU A 354 -14.92 10.39 24.26
C GLU A 354 -15.61 9.58 23.16
N ALA A 355 -16.95 9.65 23.06
CA ALA A 355 -17.70 9.07 21.93
C ALA A 355 -17.33 9.72 20.59
N PHE A 356 -17.13 11.04 20.57
CA PHE A 356 -16.65 11.74 19.38
C PHE A 356 -15.23 11.28 18.99
N LEU A 357 -14.31 11.13 19.93
CA LEU A 357 -12.96 10.61 19.65
C LEU A 357 -12.99 9.19 19.07
N ALA A 358 -13.81 8.32 19.64
CA ALA A 358 -13.98 6.95 19.14
C ALA A 358 -14.54 6.89 17.71
N ALA A 359 -15.43 7.84 17.36
CA ALA A 359 -15.95 7.97 16.00
C ALA A 359 -14.97 8.71 15.05
N LEU A 360 -14.08 9.55 15.60
CA LEU A 360 -13.11 10.32 14.84
C LEU A 360 -12.11 9.38 14.16
N ALA A 361 -11.49 8.47 14.91
CA ALA A 361 -10.39 7.66 14.40
C ALA A 361 -10.20 6.38 15.23
N TRP A 362 -9.43 5.43 14.70
CA TRP A 362 -9.08 4.20 15.41
C TRP A 362 -7.97 4.49 16.41
N GLU A 363 -8.14 4.03 17.65
CA GLU A 363 -7.14 4.18 18.69
C GLU A 363 -5.95 3.24 18.40
N VAL A 364 -4.74 3.80 18.33
CA VAL A 364 -3.50 3.02 18.14
C VAL A 364 -2.55 3.21 19.31
N GLU A 365 -1.82 2.16 19.67
CA GLU A 365 -0.77 2.21 20.68
C GLU A 365 0.54 2.74 20.08
N LEU A 366 1.09 3.82 20.64
CA LEU A 366 2.21 4.56 20.04
C LEU A 366 3.55 3.80 20.07
N GLU A 367 3.69 2.79 20.91
CA GLU A 367 4.91 1.97 20.99
C GLU A 367 5.00 0.92 19.88
N SER A 368 3.87 0.30 19.56
CA SER A 368 3.76 -0.72 18.51
C SER A 368 3.32 -0.16 17.15
N HIS A 369 2.92 1.12 17.09
CA HIS A 369 2.41 1.74 15.87
C HIS A 369 3.48 1.89 14.78
N VAL A 370 3.20 1.32 13.60
CA VAL A 370 4.09 1.32 12.43
C VAL A 370 3.77 2.39 11.38
N GLY A 371 2.65 3.12 11.53
CA GLY A 371 2.21 4.16 10.60
C GLY A 371 2.76 5.54 10.91
N PHE A 372 2.16 6.58 10.30
CA PHE A 372 2.55 7.97 10.56
C PHE A 372 2.31 8.37 12.03
N THR A 373 3.39 8.59 12.77
CA THR A 373 3.35 8.91 14.21
C THR A 373 3.08 10.37 14.54
N GLY A 374 3.01 11.27 13.55
CA GLY A 374 2.81 12.71 13.81
C GLY A 374 3.86 13.36 14.72
N GLY A 375 5.03 12.74 14.86
CA GLY A 375 6.08 13.19 15.78
C GLY A 375 5.88 12.75 17.24
N LEU A 376 4.85 11.95 17.54
CA LEU A 376 4.73 11.25 18.82
C LEU A 376 5.66 10.02 18.82
N ARG A 377 6.15 9.63 19.99
CA ARG A 377 7.00 8.44 20.17
C ARG A 377 6.43 7.59 21.30
N GLY A 378 6.37 6.27 21.11
CA GLY A 378 6.04 5.32 22.18
C GLY A 378 6.96 5.46 23.39
N GLY A 379 6.39 5.41 24.59
CA GLY A 379 7.11 5.65 25.84
C GLY A 379 7.61 7.10 26.07
N GLY A 380 7.26 8.04 25.18
CA GLY A 380 7.65 9.45 25.25
C GLY A 380 6.56 10.40 25.75
N GLY A 381 6.82 11.72 25.70
CA GLY A 381 5.88 12.77 26.11
C GLY A 381 4.60 12.93 25.28
N GLY A 382 4.29 11.97 24.40
CA GLY A 382 3.08 11.92 23.58
C GLY A 382 1.95 11.05 24.14
N GLY A 383 2.21 10.27 25.20
CA GLY A 383 1.24 9.35 25.79
C GLY A 383 1.43 7.89 25.35
N VAL A 384 0.45 7.04 25.67
CA VAL A 384 0.45 5.61 25.33
C VAL A 384 -0.26 5.35 24.01
N SER A 385 -1.32 6.10 23.72
CA SER A 385 -2.16 5.92 22.53
C SER A 385 -2.55 7.25 21.89
N ALA A 386 -2.95 7.18 20.62
CA ALA A 386 -3.54 8.31 19.90
C ALA A 386 -4.56 7.80 18.86
N PRO A 387 -5.61 8.58 18.56
CA PRO A 387 -6.44 8.28 17.40
C PRO A 387 -5.68 8.51 16.11
N TYR A 388 -5.80 7.56 15.20
CA TYR A 388 -5.17 7.54 13.90
C TYR A 388 -6.21 7.24 12.82
N VAL A 389 -6.00 7.69 11.58
CA VAL A 389 -6.78 7.30 10.41
C VAL A 389 -5.83 7.06 9.25
N ALA A 390 -6.04 5.99 8.49
CA ALA A 390 -5.30 5.73 7.26
C ALA A 390 -6.26 5.35 6.14
N THR A 391 -5.92 5.81 4.96
CA THR A 391 -6.49 5.41 3.68
C THR A 391 -5.34 5.13 2.74
N LEU A 392 -5.65 4.71 1.51
CA LEU A 392 -4.66 4.56 0.45
C LEU A 392 -3.83 5.82 0.23
N THR A 393 -4.48 6.98 0.35
CA THR A 393 -3.88 8.24 -0.05
C THR A 393 -3.48 9.18 1.09
N LEU A 394 -3.93 8.86 2.30
CA LEU A 394 -3.85 9.78 3.42
C LEU A 394 -3.67 9.04 4.72
N GLU A 395 -2.81 9.57 5.58
CA GLU A 395 -2.68 9.21 6.98
C GLU A 395 -2.90 10.46 7.82
N ALA A 396 -3.67 10.37 8.89
CA ALA A 396 -3.79 11.45 9.85
C ALA A 396 -3.70 10.93 11.27
N LEU A 397 -2.92 11.61 12.10
CA LEU A 397 -2.79 11.32 13.51
C LEU A 397 -3.28 12.51 14.33
N PHE A 398 -4.11 12.23 15.33
CA PHE A 398 -4.74 13.26 16.15
C PHE A 398 -3.95 13.41 17.45
N HIS A 399 -3.37 14.59 17.66
CA HIS A 399 -2.75 14.97 18.93
C HIS A 399 -3.85 15.31 19.93
N VAL A 400 -4.36 14.29 20.60
CA VAL A 400 -5.42 14.45 21.59
C VAL A 400 -4.82 14.90 22.92
N ALA A 401 -5.15 16.12 23.33
CA ALA A 401 -4.65 16.72 24.55
C ALA A 401 -4.88 15.81 25.77
N THR A 402 -6.07 15.22 25.92
CA THR A 402 -6.41 14.36 27.06
C THR A 402 -5.64 13.03 27.08
N ARG A 403 -5.05 12.59 25.97
CA ARG A 403 -4.20 11.37 25.91
C ARG A 403 -2.71 11.66 26.18
N MET A 404 -2.32 12.94 26.18
CA MET A 404 -0.94 13.35 26.44
C MET A 404 -0.68 13.56 27.96
N PRO A 405 0.51 13.18 28.46
CA PRO A 405 0.88 13.38 29.86
C PRO A 405 0.81 14.85 30.29
N ALA A 406 0.36 15.06 31.53
CA ALA A 406 0.22 16.40 32.12
C ALA A 406 0.63 16.44 33.61
N ASP A 407 1.33 15.41 34.09
CA ASP A 407 1.72 15.25 35.51
C ASP A 407 2.77 16.27 35.96
N THR A 408 3.64 16.71 35.05
CA THR A 408 4.76 17.61 35.35
C THR A 408 4.70 18.86 34.46
N PRO A 409 5.31 19.98 34.89
CA PRO A 409 5.44 21.18 34.06
C PRO A 409 6.12 20.88 32.70
N ASP A 410 7.11 19.99 32.68
CA ASP A 410 7.79 19.56 31.46
C ASP A 410 6.87 18.75 30.55
N ALA A 411 6.00 17.91 31.11
CA ALA A 411 4.99 17.18 30.34
C ALA A 411 3.98 18.15 29.68
N ILE A 412 3.50 19.15 30.43
CA ILE A 412 2.62 20.19 29.88
C ILE A 412 3.33 21.01 28.79
N LEU A 413 4.62 21.31 28.96
CA LEU A 413 5.41 21.98 27.93
C LEU A 413 5.55 21.13 26.66
N ASN A 414 5.80 19.83 26.80
CA ASN A 414 5.84 18.90 25.67
C ASN A 414 4.50 18.80 24.95
N LYS A 415 3.40 18.65 25.71
CA LYS A 415 2.02 18.69 25.21
C LYS A 415 1.74 19.98 24.43
N THR A 416 2.13 21.12 24.99
CA THR A 416 2.02 22.43 24.32
C THR A 416 2.84 22.49 23.03
N ARG A 417 4.03 21.87 23.00
CA ARG A 417 4.88 21.83 21.80
C ARG A 417 4.25 21.00 20.68
N HIS A 418 3.63 19.86 21.00
CA HIS A 418 2.96 19.04 19.99
C HIS A 418 1.73 19.77 19.45
N LEU A 419 0.77 20.07 20.32
CA LEU A 419 -0.48 20.75 19.95
C LEU A 419 -0.21 22.10 19.27
N GLY A 420 0.70 22.90 19.83
CA GLY A 420 0.98 24.24 19.35
C GLY A 420 1.67 24.27 17.99
N ASN A 421 2.28 23.18 17.51
CA ASN A 421 2.92 23.13 16.20
C ASN A 421 2.00 22.60 15.10
N ASP A 422 0.74 22.29 15.40
CA ASP A 422 -0.19 21.75 14.43
C ASP A 422 -0.91 22.85 13.65
N GLU A 423 -1.07 22.62 12.34
CA GLU A 423 -1.68 23.57 11.40
C GLU A 423 -3.19 23.70 11.64
N VAL A 424 -3.80 22.60 12.11
CA VAL A 424 -5.24 22.46 12.30
C VAL A 424 -5.53 22.08 13.75
N HIS A 425 -6.39 22.87 14.39
CA HIS A 425 -6.88 22.61 15.74
C HIS A 425 -8.38 22.30 15.69
N VAL A 426 -8.77 21.23 16.38
CA VAL A 426 -10.16 20.86 16.68
C VAL A 426 -10.37 21.05 18.18
N VAL A 427 -11.33 21.88 18.57
CA VAL A 427 -11.63 22.18 19.96
C VAL A 427 -13.04 21.68 20.27
N TRP A 428 -13.18 20.77 21.22
CA TRP A 428 -14.47 20.44 21.83
C TRP A 428 -14.69 21.32 23.05
N SER A 429 -15.69 22.20 23.00
CA SER A 429 -15.97 23.14 24.08
C SER A 429 -17.33 22.91 24.70
N GLU A 430 -17.34 22.58 25.98
CA GLU A 430 -18.54 22.55 26.83
C GLU A 430 -18.69 23.84 27.65
N HIS A 431 -17.85 24.82 27.36
CA HIS A 431 -17.93 26.12 28.00
C HIS A 431 -19.15 26.89 27.46
N TRP A 432 -19.80 27.67 28.33
CA TRP A 432 -20.91 28.54 27.95
C TRP A 432 -20.51 29.77 27.11
N ARG A 433 -19.21 29.99 26.89
CA ARG A 433 -18.68 31.14 26.13
C ARG A 433 -18.05 30.63 24.84
N PRO A 434 -18.08 31.42 23.76
CA PRO A 434 -17.32 31.10 22.56
C PRO A 434 -15.82 30.97 22.87
N TYR A 435 -15.20 29.92 22.36
CA TYR A 435 -13.76 29.70 22.43
C TYR A 435 -13.03 30.81 21.66
N LYS A 436 -11.97 31.35 22.25
CA LYS A 436 -11.13 32.39 21.65
C LYS A 436 -9.81 31.79 21.20
N ARG A 437 -9.31 32.21 20.04
CA ARG A 437 -8.00 31.77 19.52
C ARG A 437 -6.86 32.06 20.49
N ASP A 438 -6.97 33.13 21.26
CA ASP A 438 -5.96 33.57 22.23
C ASP A 438 -5.89 32.70 23.49
N THR A 439 -6.85 31.78 23.70
CA THR A 439 -6.84 30.86 24.85
C THR A 439 -5.63 29.92 24.80
N LEU A 440 -5.26 29.44 23.61
CA LEU A 440 -4.04 28.68 23.35
C LEU A 440 -3.23 29.37 22.25
N PRO A 441 -2.45 30.41 22.60
CA PRO A 441 -1.79 31.24 21.60
C PRO A 441 -0.70 30.43 20.90
N THR A 442 -0.81 30.34 19.57
CA THR A 442 0.21 29.75 18.70
C THR A 442 0.24 30.48 17.36
N GLN A 443 1.42 30.47 16.73
CA GLN A 443 1.61 30.96 15.37
C GLN A 443 1.23 29.92 14.31
N PHE A 444 1.10 28.64 14.67
CA PHE A 444 0.93 27.54 13.70
C PHE A 444 -0.52 27.11 13.48
N CYS A 445 -1.42 27.34 14.44
CA CYS A 445 -2.84 27.09 14.22
C CYS A 445 -3.33 28.01 13.10
N ASP A 446 -3.35 27.53 11.87
CA ASP A 446 -3.83 28.23 10.68
C ASP A 446 -5.34 28.06 10.52
N VAL A 447 -5.84 26.87 10.88
CA VAL A 447 -7.25 26.49 10.89
C VAL A 447 -7.68 26.08 12.31
N LEU A 448 -8.81 26.61 12.76
CA LEU A 448 -9.42 26.30 14.05
C LEU A 448 -10.90 25.94 13.85
N ILE A 449 -11.23 24.69 14.17
CA ILE A 449 -12.58 24.13 14.16
C ILE A 449 -13.02 23.98 15.62
N VAL A 450 -14.13 24.58 16.02
CA VAL A 450 -14.65 24.49 17.39
C VAL A 450 -16.04 23.87 17.37
N LEU A 451 -16.25 22.86 18.20
CA LEU A 451 -17.49 22.10 18.36
C LEU A 451 -18.11 22.42 19.71
N TYR A 452 -19.38 22.82 19.71
CA TYR A 452 -20.18 23.09 20.89
C TYR A 452 -21.37 22.11 20.92
N PRO A 453 -21.43 21.18 21.89
CA PRO A 453 -22.56 20.29 22.08
C PRO A 453 -23.85 21.06 22.35
N LEU A 454 -24.90 20.71 21.62
CA LEU A 454 -26.26 21.23 21.81
C LEU A 454 -27.19 20.11 22.27
N PRO A 455 -28.34 20.44 22.89
CA PRO A 455 -29.40 19.47 23.14
C PRO A 455 -29.89 18.77 21.86
N GLY A 456 -30.43 17.55 21.99
CA GLY A 456 -31.03 16.82 20.87
C GLY A 456 -30.05 16.18 19.88
N GLY A 457 -28.79 15.94 20.29
CA GLY A 457 -27.81 15.27 19.43
C GLY A 457 -27.26 16.14 18.30
N LEU A 458 -27.28 17.46 18.49
CA LEU A 458 -26.73 18.45 17.56
C LEU A 458 -25.41 19.02 18.09
N LEU A 459 -24.58 19.49 17.16
CA LEU A 459 -23.34 20.18 17.42
C LEU A 459 -23.33 21.48 16.61
N ARG A 460 -23.09 22.59 17.29
CA ARG A 460 -22.73 23.83 16.61
C ARG A 460 -21.24 23.82 16.34
N CYS A 461 -20.86 23.98 15.08
CA CYS A 461 -19.48 24.04 14.64
C CYS A 461 -19.15 25.45 14.18
N THR A 462 -18.01 25.97 14.60
CA THR A 462 -17.43 27.21 14.05
C THR A 462 -16.05 26.94 13.47
N VAL A 463 -15.80 27.36 12.24
CA VAL A 463 -14.52 27.26 11.54
C VAL A 463 -13.95 28.65 11.35
N SER A 464 -12.74 28.86 11.86
CA SER A 464 -11.95 30.07 11.66
C SER A 464 -10.61 29.72 11.02
N ARG A 465 -10.14 30.56 10.11
CA ARG A 465 -8.91 30.37 9.36
C ARG A 465 -8.11 31.67 9.30
N LYS A 466 -6.79 31.59 9.10
CA LYS A 466 -6.00 32.79 8.76
C LYS A 466 -6.42 33.33 7.38
N PRO A 467 -6.23 34.64 7.12
CA PRO A 467 -6.65 35.26 5.87
C PRO A 467 -6.06 34.60 4.61
N ASP A 468 -4.82 34.13 4.70
CA ASP A 468 -4.08 33.55 3.56
C ASP A 468 -4.51 32.12 3.22
N VAL A 469 -5.27 31.45 4.10
CA VAL A 469 -5.76 30.09 3.87
C VAL A 469 -7.02 30.18 3.02
N VAL A 470 -7.06 29.51 1.87
CA VAL A 470 -8.25 29.49 0.99
C VAL A 470 -9.44 28.80 1.65
N ALA A 471 -10.64 28.98 1.08
CA ALA A 471 -11.83 28.24 1.49
C ALA A 471 -11.63 26.71 1.33
N PHE A 472 -12.14 25.90 2.26
CA PHE A 472 -11.97 24.45 2.23
C PHE A 472 -13.08 23.69 2.95
N GLY A 473 -13.19 22.39 2.64
CA GLY A 473 -13.88 21.40 3.45
C GLY A 473 -15.40 21.51 3.51
N PRO A 474 -16.06 20.54 4.15
CA PRO A 474 -17.51 20.51 4.27
C PRO A 474 -18.06 21.35 5.45
N LEU A 475 -17.18 21.81 6.35
CA LEU A 475 -17.55 22.69 7.47
C LEU A 475 -17.14 24.11 7.12
N TRP A 476 -18.11 25.02 7.12
CA TRP A 476 -17.92 26.42 6.74
C TRP A 476 -18.41 27.35 7.84
N GLU A 477 -17.62 28.39 8.14
CA GLU A 477 -17.96 29.46 9.10
C GLU A 477 -18.71 28.96 10.33
N GLU A 478 -20.00 29.25 10.48
CA GLU A 478 -20.85 28.71 11.54
C GLU A 478 -21.92 27.79 10.94
N CYS A 479 -21.96 26.54 11.41
CA CYS A 479 -22.93 25.54 10.95
C CYS A 479 -23.39 24.64 12.09
N VAL A 480 -24.53 23.96 11.91
CA VAL A 480 -25.06 22.97 12.86
C VAL A 480 -25.08 21.62 12.19
N VAL A 481 -24.53 20.60 12.86
CA VAL A 481 -24.42 19.23 12.35
C VAL A 481 -24.95 18.23 13.38
N ARG A 482 -25.40 17.07 12.93
CA ARG A 482 -25.75 15.96 13.84
C ARG A 482 -24.49 15.31 14.38
N VAL A 483 -24.55 14.82 15.63
CA VAL A 483 -23.43 14.10 16.26
C VAL A 483 -23.02 12.87 15.44
N GLY A 484 -23.97 12.16 14.85
CA GLY A 484 -23.71 10.94 14.06
C GLY A 484 -22.80 11.13 12.84
N CYS A 485 -22.78 12.31 12.22
CA CYS A 485 -21.89 12.62 11.09
C CYS A 485 -20.71 13.53 11.46
N ALA A 486 -20.68 14.06 12.69
CA ALA A 486 -19.73 15.10 13.09
C ALA A 486 -18.26 14.64 12.97
N ALA A 487 -17.96 13.42 13.41
CA ALA A 487 -16.61 12.87 13.31
C ALA A 487 -16.09 12.82 11.87
N ALA A 488 -16.91 12.36 10.92
CA ALA A 488 -16.53 12.30 9.50
C ALA A 488 -16.35 13.69 8.89
N LEU A 489 -17.27 14.62 9.18
CA LEU A 489 -17.20 16.00 8.69
C LEU A 489 -15.98 16.75 9.24
N VAL A 490 -15.69 16.59 10.53
CA VAL A 490 -14.52 17.22 11.18
C VAL A 490 -13.23 16.66 10.63
N ARG A 491 -13.14 15.34 10.41
CA ARG A 491 -12.00 14.71 9.74
C ARG A 491 -11.76 15.27 8.34
N ALA A 492 -12.83 15.32 7.53
CA ALA A 492 -12.76 15.83 6.17
C ALA A 492 -12.36 17.31 6.15
N ALA A 493 -12.96 18.13 7.03
CA ALA A 493 -12.64 19.55 7.17
C ALA A 493 -11.19 19.76 7.65
N ALA A 494 -10.72 18.97 8.62
CA ALA A 494 -9.35 19.06 9.11
C ALA A 494 -8.32 18.71 8.03
N CYS A 495 -8.52 17.62 7.28
CA CYS A 495 -7.63 17.25 6.19
C CYS A 495 -7.65 18.27 5.05
N CYS A 496 -8.84 18.78 4.67
CA CYS A 496 -8.96 19.82 3.66
C CYS A 496 -8.35 21.14 4.11
N GLY A 497 -8.47 21.49 5.40
CA GLY A 497 -7.83 22.65 6.01
C GLY A 497 -6.31 22.55 5.94
N GLY A 498 -5.74 21.41 6.33
CA GLY A 498 -4.31 21.15 6.19
C GLY A 498 -3.83 21.25 4.74
N ARG A 499 -4.62 20.75 3.77
CA ARG A 499 -4.33 20.93 2.33
C ARG A 499 -4.33 22.39 1.91
N ALA A 500 -5.34 23.16 2.33
CA ALA A 500 -5.46 24.57 2.00
C ALA A 500 -4.28 25.39 2.56
N VAL A 501 -3.82 25.06 3.77
CA VAL A 501 -2.62 25.67 4.37
C VAL A 501 -1.38 25.35 3.53
N ARG A 502 -1.16 24.08 3.20
CA ARG A 502 0.03 23.65 2.44
C ARG A 502 0.05 24.15 1.00
N ALA A 503 -1.11 24.28 0.37
CA ALA A 503 -1.23 24.86 -0.97
C ALA A 503 -0.73 26.32 -1.02
N GLY A 504 -0.76 27.05 0.11
CA GLY A 504 -0.20 28.38 0.24
C GLY A 504 1.32 28.42 0.46
N LEU A 505 1.97 27.28 0.74
CA LEU A 505 3.41 27.24 1.01
C LEU A 505 4.21 27.30 -0.31
N PRO A 506 5.19 28.22 -0.43
CA PRO A 506 6.05 28.29 -1.61
C PRO A 506 6.79 26.97 -1.84
N LEU A 507 6.83 26.52 -3.09
CA LEU A 507 7.52 25.29 -3.53
C LEU A 507 6.97 23.99 -2.92
N TYR A 508 5.82 24.04 -2.23
CA TYR A 508 5.19 22.82 -1.75
C TYR A 508 4.72 21.97 -2.92
N LEU A 509 5.17 20.72 -2.93
CA LEU A 509 4.70 19.68 -3.84
C LEU A 509 4.02 18.60 -3.02
N HIS A 510 2.91 18.10 -3.55
CA HIS A 510 2.23 16.98 -2.92
C HIS A 510 3.12 15.73 -2.99
N ALA A 511 3.04 14.86 -1.98
CA ALA A 511 3.84 13.64 -1.89
C ALA A 511 3.78 12.79 -3.18
N TYR A 512 2.57 12.62 -3.75
CA TYR A 512 2.37 11.97 -5.06
C TYR A 512 3.13 12.63 -6.20
N THR A 513 3.16 13.95 -6.24
CA THR A 513 3.83 14.69 -7.31
C THR A 513 5.34 14.54 -7.22
N GLU A 514 5.90 14.64 -6.01
CA GLU A 514 7.33 14.41 -5.78
C GLU A 514 7.73 12.99 -6.17
N ARG A 515 6.94 12.00 -5.71
CA ARG A 515 7.16 10.59 -5.98
C ARG A 515 7.00 10.23 -7.45
N ALA A 516 5.95 10.72 -8.12
CA ALA A 516 5.74 10.51 -9.55
C ALA A 516 6.89 11.08 -10.38
N ARG A 517 7.41 12.26 -10.02
CA ARG A 517 8.56 12.87 -10.70
C ARG A 517 9.83 12.04 -10.54
N GLU A 518 10.12 11.57 -9.32
CA GLU A 518 11.29 10.71 -9.09
C GLU A 518 11.15 9.35 -9.77
N LEU A 519 9.95 8.75 -9.74
CA LEU A 519 9.66 7.51 -10.45
C LEU A 519 9.88 7.64 -11.96
N ALA A 520 9.38 8.73 -12.56
CA ALA A 520 9.58 9.03 -13.98
C ALA A 520 11.07 9.24 -14.31
N ALA A 521 11.80 9.94 -13.45
CA ALA A 521 13.24 10.14 -13.62
C ALA A 521 14.02 8.81 -13.53
N LEU A 522 13.65 7.91 -12.61
CA LEU A 522 14.23 6.59 -12.46
C LEU A 522 13.96 5.73 -13.69
N VAL A 523 12.70 5.70 -14.15
CA VAL A 523 12.29 5.00 -15.38
C VAL A 523 13.09 5.49 -16.58
N ALA A 524 13.24 6.81 -16.75
CA ALA A 524 13.99 7.39 -17.86
C ALA A 524 15.49 7.09 -17.78
N ALA A 525 16.09 7.12 -16.58
CA ALA A 525 17.53 6.93 -16.40
C ALA A 525 17.97 5.45 -16.48
N HIS A 526 17.12 4.52 -16.03
CA HIS A 526 17.52 3.14 -15.79
C HIS A 526 16.83 2.11 -16.67
N SER A 527 15.83 2.46 -17.48
CA SER A 527 15.24 1.51 -18.43
C SER A 527 16.29 1.04 -19.45
N LEU A 528 16.41 -0.27 -19.63
CA LEU A 528 17.32 -0.88 -20.59
C LEU A 528 16.56 -1.19 -21.90
N PRO A 529 16.92 -0.57 -23.04
CA PRO A 529 16.34 -0.94 -24.32
C PRO A 529 16.94 -2.28 -24.78
N THR A 530 16.10 -3.30 -24.91
CA THR A 530 16.48 -4.64 -25.39
C THR A 530 15.57 -5.10 -26.52
N THR A 531 15.96 -6.08 -27.33
CA THR A 531 15.00 -6.77 -28.20
C THR A 531 14.06 -7.66 -27.36
N PHE A 532 13.03 -8.23 -27.98
CA PHE A 532 12.13 -9.16 -27.28
C PHE A 532 12.88 -10.43 -26.85
N GLU A 533 13.74 -10.95 -27.73
CA GLU A 533 14.54 -12.16 -27.49
C GLU A 533 15.51 -11.95 -26.33
N ALA A 534 16.25 -10.84 -26.35
CA ALA A 534 17.17 -10.48 -25.27
C ALA A 534 16.44 -10.23 -23.94
N PHE A 535 15.21 -9.69 -23.99
CA PHE A 535 14.37 -9.54 -22.80
C PHE A 535 13.99 -10.91 -22.21
N VAL A 536 13.49 -11.83 -23.03
CA VAL A 536 13.09 -13.18 -22.61
C VAL A 536 14.30 -13.98 -22.11
N GLU A 537 15.44 -13.86 -22.77
CA GLU A 537 16.69 -14.51 -22.36
C GLU A 537 17.13 -14.03 -20.96
N ARG A 538 17.14 -12.72 -20.70
CA ARG A 538 17.48 -12.17 -19.39
C ARG A 538 16.44 -12.47 -18.31
N MET A 539 15.16 -12.65 -18.69
CA MET A 539 14.14 -13.15 -17.76
C MET A 539 14.31 -14.62 -17.42
N ARG A 540 15.00 -15.39 -18.27
CA ARG A 540 15.36 -16.78 -18.02
C ARG A 540 16.65 -16.90 -17.20
N ASP A 541 17.60 -16.00 -17.45
CA ASP A 541 18.86 -15.92 -16.72
C ASP A 541 19.19 -14.46 -16.37
N PRO A 542 18.80 -14.00 -15.15
CA PRO A 542 18.95 -12.60 -14.75
C PRO A 542 20.39 -12.10 -14.74
N VAL A 543 21.34 -13.01 -14.44
CA VAL A 543 22.78 -12.78 -14.46
C VAL A 543 23.40 -13.87 -15.32
N PRO A 544 23.56 -13.64 -16.65
CA PRO A 544 24.13 -14.66 -17.53
C PRO A 544 25.50 -15.08 -17.03
N ALA A 545 25.72 -16.38 -16.93
CA ALA A 545 27.05 -16.92 -16.67
C ALA A 545 27.99 -16.43 -17.78
N GLY A 546 29.04 -15.67 -17.41
CA GLY A 546 30.06 -15.29 -18.37
C GLY A 546 30.60 -16.55 -19.07
N PRO A 547 31.01 -16.48 -20.35
CA PRO A 547 31.51 -17.65 -21.06
C PRO A 547 32.62 -18.29 -20.23
N ALA A 548 32.45 -19.57 -19.90
CA ALA A 548 33.47 -20.38 -19.25
C ALA A 548 34.78 -20.17 -20.02
N SER A 549 35.83 -19.81 -19.28
CA SER A 549 37.11 -19.39 -19.81
C SER A 549 37.76 -20.48 -20.66
N HIS A 550 37.57 -20.39 -21.97
CA HIS A 550 38.46 -20.93 -22.99
C HIS A 550 38.57 -19.91 -24.12
N ASP A 551 39.12 -18.73 -23.81
CA ASP A 551 40.23 -18.13 -24.56
C ASP A 551 40.60 -16.79 -23.89
N GLN A 552 41.87 -16.61 -23.55
CA GLN A 552 42.35 -15.37 -22.94
C GLN A 552 42.52 -14.30 -24.01
N GLY A 553 41.95 -13.11 -23.79
CA GLY A 553 42.55 -11.88 -24.32
C GLY A 553 41.61 -10.75 -24.72
N THR A 554 40.48 -11.00 -25.38
CA THR A 554 39.82 -9.92 -26.15
C THR A 554 38.34 -9.70 -25.83
N GLY A 555 37.62 -10.69 -25.29
CA GLY A 555 36.18 -10.58 -25.02
C GLY A 555 35.77 -9.81 -23.76
N ARG A 556 36.66 -9.72 -22.74
CA ARG A 556 36.34 -9.04 -21.47
C ARG A 556 36.25 -7.52 -21.60
N LEU A 557 36.92 -6.94 -22.60
CA LEU A 557 36.89 -5.49 -22.82
C LEU A 557 35.55 -5.04 -23.43
N ALA A 558 34.98 -5.83 -24.35
CA ALA A 558 33.75 -5.46 -25.06
C ALA A 558 32.49 -5.50 -24.17
N ALA A 559 32.41 -6.48 -23.26
CA ALA A 559 31.31 -6.56 -22.30
C ALA A 559 31.40 -5.46 -21.23
N ALA A 560 32.61 -5.10 -20.78
CA ALA A 560 32.82 -4.00 -19.85
C ALA A 560 32.60 -2.61 -20.48
N LEU A 561 32.87 -2.45 -21.78
CA LEU A 561 32.69 -1.19 -22.51
C LEU A 561 31.22 -0.85 -22.79
N LEU A 562 30.33 -1.84 -22.90
CA LEU A 562 28.89 -1.61 -23.05
C LEU A 562 28.24 -1.13 -21.73
N ASP A 563 28.81 -1.48 -20.58
CA ASP A 563 28.27 -1.10 -19.25
C ASP A 563 28.90 0.19 -18.68
N HIS A 564 30.11 0.59 -19.11
CA HIS A 564 30.84 1.75 -18.56
C HIS A 564 30.70 3.07 -19.34
N GLY A 565 29.73 3.19 -20.24
CA GLY A 565 29.48 4.42 -21.01
C GLY A 565 28.90 5.60 -20.19
N ALA A 566 29.39 5.90 -18.98
CA ALA A 566 29.16 7.16 -18.27
C ALA A 566 30.08 7.33 -17.04
N SER A 567 31.40 7.19 -17.18
CA SER A 567 32.32 7.67 -16.14
C SER A 567 33.68 8.04 -16.71
N GLY A 568 33.95 9.34 -16.82
CA GLY A 568 35.28 9.87 -17.10
C GLY A 568 35.34 11.40 -17.03
N TRP A 569 35.77 11.95 -15.88
CA TRP A 569 37.11 12.54 -15.78
C TRP A 569 37.55 12.86 -14.33
N SER A 570 38.85 12.59 -14.12
CA SER A 570 39.81 12.88 -13.02
C SER A 570 39.38 13.77 -11.85
N GLY A 571 39.73 13.50 -10.59
CA GLY A 571 40.96 12.88 -10.08
C GLY A 571 41.82 13.96 -9.39
N GLY A 572 41.99 13.84 -8.07
CA GLY A 572 42.85 14.72 -7.26
C GLY A 572 42.47 14.62 -5.79
N GLY A 573 43.25 13.85 -5.02
CA GLY A 573 42.96 13.56 -3.61
C GLY A 573 43.22 14.73 -2.69
N ASP A 574 42.55 14.71 -1.54
CA ASP A 574 43.20 14.85 -0.24
C ASP A 574 42.26 14.44 0.91
N ASN A 575 42.88 13.86 1.93
CA ASN A 575 42.30 13.50 3.23
C ASN A 575 41.55 14.68 3.87
N HIS A 576 40.37 14.42 4.45
CA HIS A 576 40.03 14.73 5.84
C HIS A 576 38.60 14.28 6.15
N GLY A 577 38.40 13.74 7.36
CA GLY A 577 37.13 13.23 7.83
C GLY A 577 36.09 14.31 8.18
N VAL A 578 35.08 13.82 8.91
CA VAL A 578 33.99 14.55 9.60
C VAL A 578 32.61 14.40 8.94
N SER A 579 31.76 13.70 9.68
CA SER A 579 30.29 13.62 9.61
C SER A 579 29.60 14.99 9.46
N PRO A 580 28.43 15.07 8.79
CA PRO A 580 27.53 16.20 9.01
C PRO A 580 26.25 15.76 9.74
N ARG A 581 26.15 16.20 11.00
CA ARG A 581 24.88 16.55 11.65
C ARG A 581 24.23 17.72 10.89
N PRO A 582 22.89 17.79 10.74
CA PRO A 582 22.21 19.01 10.34
C PRO A 582 22.10 19.97 11.55
N SER A 583 22.69 21.15 11.41
CA SER A 583 22.57 22.25 12.37
C SER A 583 21.39 23.15 12.03
N LYS A 584 20.65 23.55 13.07
CA LYS A 584 19.66 24.62 13.11
C LYS A 584 20.17 25.93 12.47
N ARG A 585 19.30 26.66 11.76
CA ARG A 585 19.17 28.14 11.81
C ARG A 585 17.97 28.61 10.97
N LEU A 586 16.99 29.27 11.60
CA LEU A 586 16.79 30.73 11.75
C LEU A 586 16.21 31.39 10.49
N GLY A 587 14.99 31.92 10.63
CA GLY A 587 14.19 32.53 9.58
C GLY A 587 14.67 33.91 9.10
N PRO A 588 13.96 34.52 8.13
CA PRO A 588 14.44 35.70 7.43
C PRO A 588 14.02 36.99 8.13
N PHE A 589 15.00 37.84 8.46
CA PHE A 589 14.77 39.26 8.72
C PHE A 589 15.08 40.07 7.46
N LYS A 590 14.16 40.99 7.16
CA LYS A 590 14.21 42.03 6.11
C LYS A 590 15.54 42.78 6.11
N ARG A 591 16.06 43.10 4.91
CA ARG A 591 17.15 44.06 4.70
C ARG A 591 16.58 45.35 4.07
N PRO A 592 16.91 46.56 4.57
CA PRO A 592 16.58 47.83 3.93
C PRO A 592 17.66 48.23 2.87
N PRO A 593 17.44 49.27 2.04
CA PRO A 593 18.13 49.43 0.77
C PRO A 593 19.41 50.32 0.79
N GLN A 594 20.27 50.02 -0.20
CA GLN A 594 21.26 50.84 -0.94
C GLN A 594 22.36 51.68 -0.25
N ALA A 595 23.62 51.46 -0.68
CA ALA A 595 24.53 52.47 -1.26
C ALA A 595 25.81 51.80 -1.84
N ALA A 596 26.33 52.35 -2.94
CA ALA A 596 27.53 51.90 -3.68
C ALA A 596 28.86 52.36 -3.01
N PRO A 597 30.02 51.75 -3.34
CA PRO A 597 31.24 51.85 -2.53
C PRO A 597 32.21 52.95 -3.00
N PRO A 598 33.13 53.39 -2.11
CA PRO A 598 34.48 53.77 -2.52
C PRO A 598 35.54 52.84 -1.90
N GLY A 599 36.62 52.62 -2.66
CA GLY A 599 37.73 51.73 -2.32
C GLY A 599 38.66 52.22 -1.20
N PRO A 600 39.65 51.41 -0.82
CA PRO A 600 40.49 51.65 0.35
C PRO A 600 41.66 52.57 0.00
N HIS A 601 42.25 53.25 0.98
CA HIS A 601 43.69 53.16 1.26
C HIS A 601 44.09 54.04 2.47
N THR A 602 45.09 53.50 3.19
CA THR A 602 46.10 54.14 4.04
C THR A 602 45.76 54.58 5.48
N ALA A 603 46.46 53.92 6.41
CA ALA A 603 46.76 54.29 7.79
C ALA A 603 47.98 55.25 7.85
N PRO A 604 48.55 55.53 9.03
CA PRO A 604 48.11 56.35 10.19
C PRO A 604 49.09 57.57 10.34
N PRO A 605 49.21 58.38 11.43
CA PRO A 605 49.71 57.93 12.75
C PRO A 605 49.39 58.81 14.03
N LEU A 606 49.83 58.29 15.19
CA LEU A 606 50.38 58.97 16.40
C LEU A 606 49.49 59.64 17.49
N SER A 607 49.33 58.87 18.58
CA SER A 607 49.72 59.15 19.99
C SER A 607 49.27 60.41 20.75
N GLY A 608 48.63 60.19 21.92
CA GLY A 608 48.61 61.12 23.07
C GLY A 608 47.92 60.49 24.31
N PRO A 609 48.38 60.74 25.56
CA PRO A 609 48.23 59.83 26.71
C PRO A 609 47.05 60.15 27.68
N PRO A 610 46.77 59.29 28.68
CA PRO A 610 45.63 59.42 29.60
C PRO A 610 46.03 60.00 30.97
N PRO A 611 45.05 60.33 31.85
CA PRO A 611 45.30 60.39 33.28
C PRO A 611 44.64 59.27 34.08
N LEU A 612 45.37 58.95 35.14
CA LEU A 612 45.24 57.92 36.17
C LEU A 612 44.09 58.15 37.16
N SER A 613 43.64 57.05 37.77
CA SER A 613 43.43 56.81 39.23
C SER A 613 42.27 55.82 39.39
N GLY A 614 42.25 54.79 40.23
CA GLY A 614 43.09 54.31 41.33
C GLY A 614 42.33 53.13 41.98
N PRO A 615 42.94 52.36 42.89
CA PRO A 615 42.92 50.89 42.87
C PRO A 615 42.15 50.24 44.03
N THR A 616 42.00 48.90 43.99
CA THR A 616 42.13 47.89 45.08
C THR A 616 41.18 46.70 44.85
N LEU A 617 41.46 45.43 45.15
CA LEU A 617 42.66 44.62 45.41
C LEU A 617 42.20 43.15 45.27
N LEU A 618 43.08 42.29 44.75
CA LEU A 618 42.99 40.82 44.73
C LEU A 618 42.99 40.25 46.16
N SER A 619 42.34 39.13 46.49
CA SER A 619 42.84 37.76 46.29
C SER A 619 42.01 36.81 47.20
N GLY A 620 41.61 35.62 46.74
CA GLY A 620 42.21 34.37 47.22
C GLY A 620 41.15 33.25 47.41
N PRO A 621 41.48 31.96 47.14
CA PRO A 621 40.52 30.83 47.03
C PRO A 621 40.47 29.92 48.30
N PRO A 622 39.73 28.78 48.31
CA PRO A 622 39.05 28.22 49.50
C PRO A 622 39.81 27.09 50.23
N PRO A 623 39.26 26.54 51.33
CA PRO A 623 39.72 25.25 51.86
C PRO A 623 38.65 24.14 51.86
N LEU A 624 39.18 22.91 51.76
CA LEU A 624 38.59 21.58 51.94
C LEU A 624 38.31 21.24 53.41
N THR A 625 37.29 20.43 53.68
CA THR A 625 37.28 19.40 54.76
C THR A 625 36.21 18.32 54.50
N ALA A 626 36.56 17.08 54.85
CA ALA A 626 35.75 15.83 54.86
C ALA A 626 35.91 15.17 56.26
N PRO A 627 35.49 13.91 56.55
CA PRO A 627 34.15 13.29 56.55
C PRO A 627 33.78 12.50 57.86
N ALA A 628 32.61 11.81 57.85
CA ALA A 628 32.18 10.59 58.60
C ALA A 628 31.57 10.74 60.02
N PRO A 629 30.89 9.71 60.65
CA PRO A 629 30.64 8.30 60.22
C PRO A 629 29.24 7.64 60.54
N GLY A 630 29.03 6.41 60.00
CA GLY A 630 28.25 5.27 60.56
C GLY A 630 26.72 5.22 60.32
N SER A 631 26.00 4.10 60.11
CA SER A 631 26.24 2.65 60.21
C SER A 631 25.03 1.88 59.60
N ARG A 632 25.28 0.74 58.90
CA ARG A 632 24.54 -0.56 58.73
C ARG A 632 23.03 -0.64 59.07
N ARG A 633 22.16 -1.42 58.39
CA ARG A 633 22.19 -2.88 58.09
C ARG A 633 20.89 -3.32 57.33
N ASN A 634 21.02 -4.33 56.46
CA ASN A 634 20.05 -5.37 56.00
C ASN A 634 18.52 -5.16 56.13
N ARG A 635 17.80 -5.24 55.00
CA ARG A 635 17.05 -6.44 54.55
C ARG A 635 16.63 -6.29 53.09
#